data_AF-A0A7C8UYN5-F1
#
_entry.id   AF-A0A7C8UYN5-F1
#
_cell.length_a   1.000
_cell.length_b   1.000
_cell.length_c   1.000
_cell.angle_alpha   90.00
_cell.angle_beta   90.00
_cell.angle_gamma   90.00
#
_symmetry.space_group_name_H-M   'P 1'
#
loop_
_entity.id
_entity.type
_entity.pdbx_description
1 polymer ?
#
loop_
_entity_poly.entity_id
_entity_poly.type
_entity_poly.pdbx_seq_one_letter_code
_entity_poly.pdbx_strand_id
1 'polypeptide(L)'
;MSLLSLPFELKLHILGDISSEVDLQSLTSSCTELRTIKDSKYWPDVKQKVLDNEARENTTVELVTLSKLLEVKKTAGYTGFANLPEIGEKTLKSDLKNIDLQVLCNLRLTIRWCTKKFYKAYMKATAPNDPPLTFPPPLVTMKELDDAVCYLWLILEANSDPRSSYPCMLRAPILDWQVYKAAQELYDGAVTHRFGYMHLVIDDKLVKLGKACKKALLKRFGNILDFASEKDKSSFFYWIDTFTKWGFPKIILLGAKIERLKTLLSVPMRERVKLVEDIYRFAVILDDRHGCLSRSTRQRRQECLPVAIAILANAMALNTLQLACATTPLITITILSLPTTSLIRQILYPLPALLFFQTLISPPKFPSSDIDAIQEAFKLGTLYSSFGFAFCHYLYAYGYNTPKYFYKLKLINKSSNNNENGGANNTKEKSEEFEREEYPENSWWGRVKWSLSLVTALRGIGWNFQISSLPETKFPSSKGACIRQTAVTIILAHVSWFTAGAICGFIARLLRDPEFAGRYSLLHSLFGNMLVQMAVVSGAWGIRNIAFTVLLSSYLKIIFVGLEVGGGWGDIQQWPRMFGYFEDCWSVKSVWGKVWHQSIRKCIQVPGDKIANMVFGTDPKRLPYPIQLLRRVFLLFSAFSISGFIHASGSYFIVVGTNYTQPPGKNPPWYYTFLFFISQALFIIVEEVTFWVLGVFNTGAEVKKSKVRWIFGIGYTTLWFIWCTPVLWADPESRVVGFMPLGMEGEGI
;
A
#
# COMPACT_ATOMS: atom_id res chain seq x y z
N MET A 1 -46.12 -54.93 21.55
CA MET A 1 -45.42 -55.26 22.81
C MET A 1 -45.03 -53.94 23.45
N SER A 2 -45.35 -53.71 24.73
CA SER A 2 -44.97 -52.44 25.39
C SER A 2 -43.46 -52.40 25.55
N LEU A 3 -42.83 -51.24 25.37
CA LEU A 3 -41.39 -51.05 25.67
C LEU A 3 -41.07 -51.49 27.11
N LEU A 4 -42.05 -51.40 28.02
CA LEU A 4 -41.94 -51.87 29.40
C LEU A 4 -41.61 -53.37 29.50
N SER A 5 -42.21 -54.21 28.64
CA SER A 5 -42.11 -55.67 28.69
C SER A 5 -40.89 -56.24 27.96
N LEU A 6 -40.04 -55.39 27.37
CA LEU A 6 -38.82 -55.86 26.72
C LEU A 6 -37.74 -56.18 27.77
N PRO A 7 -37.02 -57.31 27.63
CA PRO A 7 -35.84 -57.60 28.44
C PRO A 7 -34.81 -56.46 28.38
N PHE A 8 -34.07 -56.26 29.46
CA PHE A 8 -33.09 -55.17 29.57
C PHE A 8 -32.02 -55.24 28.49
N GLU A 9 -31.58 -56.45 28.15
CA GLU A 9 -30.61 -56.75 27.10
C GLU A 9 -31.14 -56.34 25.72
N LEU A 10 -32.45 -56.56 25.47
CA LEU A 10 -33.08 -56.17 24.21
C LEU A 10 -33.21 -54.65 24.11
N LYS A 11 -33.47 -53.96 25.24
CA LYS A 11 -33.47 -52.49 25.30
C LYS A 11 -32.08 -51.93 25.01
N LEU A 12 -31.02 -52.53 25.57
CA LEU A 12 -29.64 -52.17 25.26
C LEU A 12 -29.31 -52.40 23.78
N HIS A 13 -29.78 -53.49 23.18
CA HIS A 13 -29.59 -53.77 21.76
C HIS A 13 -30.30 -52.73 20.88
N ILE A 14 -31.57 -52.42 21.17
CA ILE A 14 -32.35 -51.41 20.43
C ILE A 14 -31.68 -50.04 20.51
N LEU A 15 -31.20 -49.65 21.70
CA LEU A 15 -30.49 -48.38 21.86
C LEU A 15 -29.13 -48.38 21.16
N GLY A 16 -28.42 -49.50 21.20
CA GLY A 16 -27.12 -49.67 20.53
C GLY A 16 -27.19 -49.65 19.00
N ASP A 17 -28.34 -49.99 18.41
CA ASP A 17 -28.57 -49.99 16.96
C ASP A 17 -29.02 -48.63 16.41
N ILE A 18 -29.15 -47.61 17.26
CA ILE A 18 -29.51 -46.26 16.81
C ILE A 18 -28.36 -45.69 15.97
N SER A 19 -28.71 -45.04 14.85
CA SER A 19 -27.76 -44.56 13.84
C SER A 19 -27.22 -43.15 14.07
N SER A 20 -27.71 -42.42 15.09
CA SER A 20 -27.16 -41.13 15.50
C SER A 20 -27.29 -40.83 16.99
N GLU A 21 -26.31 -40.12 17.55
CA GLU A 21 -26.32 -39.69 18.95
C GLU A 21 -27.50 -38.75 19.25
N VAL A 22 -27.93 -37.94 18.28
CA VAL A 22 -29.10 -37.06 18.43
C VAL A 22 -30.37 -37.87 18.64
N ASP A 23 -30.55 -38.93 17.87
CA ASP A 23 -31.73 -39.78 17.97
C ASP A 23 -31.70 -40.58 19.27
N LEU A 24 -30.51 -41.05 19.71
CA LEU A 24 -30.31 -41.67 21.01
C LEU A 24 -30.68 -40.71 22.16
N GLN A 25 -30.21 -39.45 22.10
CA GLN A 25 -30.51 -38.43 23.10
C GLN A 25 -32.00 -38.05 23.09
N SER A 26 -32.61 -37.92 21.92
CA SER A 26 -34.04 -37.62 21.76
C SER A 26 -34.90 -38.76 22.31
N LEU A 27 -34.58 -40.01 21.97
CA LEU A 27 -35.32 -41.19 22.38
C LEU A 27 -35.23 -41.40 23.90
N THR A 28 -34.03 -41.29 24.48
CA THR A 28 -33.84 -41.42 25.94
C THR A 28 -34.39 -40.25 26.75
N SER A 29 -34.51 -39.06 26.15
CA SER A 29 -35.16 -37.92 26.79
C SER A 29 -36.68 -38.04 26.77
N SER A 30 -37.24 -38.56 25.68
CA SER A 30 -38.68 -38.64 25.44
C SER A 30 -39.34 -39.90 26.01
N CYS A 31 -38.59 -40.99 26.16
CA CYS A 31 -39.07 -42.25 26.72
C CYS A 31 -38.51 -42.46 28.13
N THR A 32 -39.37 -42.35 29.13
CA THR A 32 -39.03 -42.48 30.56
C THR A 32 -38.38 -43.82 30.90
N GLU A 33 -38.76 -44.87 30.20
CA GLU A 33 -38.32 -46.25 30.40
C GLU A 33 -36.89 -46.49 29.90
N LEU A 34 -36.47 -45.75 28.87
CA LEU A 34 -35.11 -45.79 28.33
C LEU A 34 -34.19 -44.81 29.05
N ARG A 35 -34.75 -43.86 29.81
CA ARG A 35 -33.99 -42.87 30.58
C ARG A 35 -33.15 -43.52 31.67
N THR A 36 -33.67 -44.54 32.36
CA THR A 36 -32.94 -45.25 33.44
C THR A 36 -31.72 -46.02 32.93
N ILE A 37 -31.69 -46.37 31.64
CA ILE A 37 -30.54 -47.03 31.01
C ILE A 37 -29.33 -46.08 30.95
N LYS A 38 -29.55 -44.76 30.92
CA LYS A 38 -28.49 -43.74 30.94
C LYS A 38 -27.61 -43.81 32.19
N ASP A 39 -28.20 -44.23 33.30
CA ASP A 39 -27.52 -44.35 34.59
C ASP A 39 -26.94 -45.76 34.81
N SER A 40 -27.13 -46.68 33.84
CA SER A 40 -26.58 -48.03 33.92
C SER A 40 -25.10 -48.07 33.55
N LYS A 41 -24.37 -49.06 34.10
CA LYS A 41 -22.96 -49.31 33.75
C LYS A 41 -22.73 -49.63 32.27
N TYR A 42 -23.78 -49.98 31.52
CA TYR A 42 -23.72 -50.34 30.10
C TYR A 42 -23.94 -49.15 29.16
N TRP A 43 -24.29 -47.98 29.70
CA TRP A 43 -24.50 -46.77 28.92
C TRP A 43 -23.28 -46.33 28.08
N PRO A 44 -22.02 -46.43 28.57
CA PRO A 44 -20.84 -46.17 27.75
C PRO A 44 -20.77 -47.07 26.51
N ASP A 45 -21.09 -48.35 26.64
CA ASP A 45 -21.08 -49.31 25.52
C ASP A 45 -22.18 -48.99 24.50
N VAL A 46 -23.38 -48.61 24.97
CA VAL A 46 -24.48 -48.16 24.09
C VAL A 46 -24.07 -46.90 23.34
N LYS A 47 -23.49 -45.91 24.03
CA LYS A 47 -22.98 -44.69 23.39
C LYS A 47 -21.89 -44.99 22.37
N GLN A 48 -20.95 -45.86 22.70
CA GLN A 48 -19.88 -46.24 21.78
C GLN A 48 -20.44 -46.94 20.54
N LYS A 49 -21.40 -47.87 20.70
CA LYS A 49 -22.07 -48.51 19.55
C LYS A 49 -22.83 -47.53 18.66
N VAL A 50 -23.52 -46.56 19.25
CA VAL A 50 -24.23 -45.52 18.48
C VAL A 50 -23.24 -44.58 17.78
N LEU A 51 -22.11 -44.24 18.42
CA LEU A 51 -21.02 -43.50 17.78
C LEU A 51 -20.41 -44.31 16.63
N ASP A 52 -20.22 -45.62 16.80
CA ASP A 52 -19.69 -46.50 15.76
C ASP A 52 -20.68 -46.64 14.59
N ASN A 53 -21.99 -46.71 14.86
CA ASN A 53 -23.03 -46.71 13.84
C ASN A 53 -23.09 -45.39 13.08
N GLU A 54 -23.05 -44.26 13.80
CA GLU A 54 -23.03 -42.92 13.21
C GLU A 54 -21.74 -42.70 12.40
N ALA A 55 -20.62 -43.26 12.84
CA ALA A 55 -19.40 -43.26 12.06
C ALA A 55 -19.55 -44.14 10.80
N ARG A 56 -20.11 -45.34 10.91
CA ARG A 56 -20.20 -46.33 9.83
C ARG A 56 -21.17 -45.93 8.71
N GLU A 57 -22.36 -45.46 9.05
CA GLU A 57 -23.46 -45.26 8.07
C GLU A 57 -23.41 -43.89 7.40
N ASN A 58 -22.62 -43.00 7.99
CA ASN A 58 -22.95 -41.61 7.97
C ASN A 58 -21.68 -40.77 7.78
N THR A 59 -20.48 -41.27 8.08
CA THR A 59 -19.22 -40.59 7.76
C THR A 59 -19.00 -40.49 6.25
N THR A 60 -18.71 -39.27 5.79
CA THR A 60 -18.34 -38.99 4.41
C THR A 60 -16.85 -38.70 4.29
N VAL A 61 -16.30 -38.87 3.08
CA VAL A 61 -14.87 -38.61 2.79
C VAL A 61 -14.53 -37.16 3.14
N GLU A 62 -15.46 -36.26 2.90
CA GLU A 62 -15.39 -34.84 3.19
C GLU A 62 -15.25 -34.58 4.70
N LEU A 63 -16.08 -35.20 5.54
CA LEU A 63 -16.03 -35.01 7.00
C LEU A 63 -14.70 -35.50 7.60
N VAL A 64 -14.19 -36.63 7.10
CA VAL A 64 -12.87 -37.17 7.49
C VAL A 64 -11.75 -36.24 7.06
N THR A 65 -11.83 -35.72 5.84
CA THR A 65 -10.86 -34.76 5.31
C THR A 65 -10.85 -33.48 6.16
N LEU A 66 -12.02 -32.99 6.58
CA LEU A 66 -12.15 -31.79 7.40
C LEU A 66 -11.53 -31.98 8.78
N SER A 67 -11.79 -33.12 9.40
CA SER A 67 -11.21 -33.47 10.70
C SER A 67 -9.67 -33.50 10.65
N LYS A 68 -9.11 -34.21 9.66
CA LYS A 68 -7.65 -34.28 9.44
C LYS A 68 -7.03 -32.91 9.16
N LEU A 69 -7.71 -32.09 8.36
CA LEU A 69 -7.26 -30.74 8.04
C LEU A 69 -7.14 -29.88 9.31
N LEU A 70 -8.15 -29.95 10.18
CA LEU A 70 -8.15 -29.23 11.46
C LEU A 70 -7.04 -29.76 12.40
N GLU A 71 -6.77 -31.06 12.40
CA GLU A 71 -5.71 -31.67 13.19
C GLU A 71 -4.30 -31.29 12.72
N VAL A 72 -4.05 -31.32 11.40
CA VAL A 72 -2.78 -30.89 10.80
C VAL A 72 -2.51 -29.41 11.11
N LYS A 73 -3.53 -28.56 11.05
CA LYS A 73 -3.40 -27.15 11.44
C LYS A 73 -3.05 -26.97 12.92
N LYS A 74 -3.62 -27.82 13.79
CA LYS A 74 -3.35 -27.78 15.23
C LYS A 74 -1.92 -28.21 15.56
N THR A 75 -1.34 -29.12 14.78
CA THR A 75 -0.07 -29.80 15.12
C THR A 75 1.15 -29.31 14.34
N ALA A 76 1.04 -29.05 13.04
CA ALA A 76 2.20 -28.95 12.16
C ALA A 76 2.53 -27.53 11.65
N GLY A 77 1.62 -26.56 11.76
CA GLY A 77 1.71 -25.34 10.96
C GLY A 77 1.72 -25.62 9.44
N TYR A 78 1.85 -24.59 8.61
CA TYR A 78 1.60 -24.65 7.16
C TYR A 78 2.47 -25.67 6.39
N THR A 79 3.60 -26.13 6.93
CA THR A 79 4.53 -27.06 6.27
C THR A 79 4.02 -28.50 6.18
N GLY A 80 3.00 -28.89 6.95
CA GLY A 80 2.41 -30.24 6.91
C GLY A 80 1.47 -30.47 5.72
N PHE A 81 1.04 -29.41 5.03
CA PHE A 81 -0.01 -29.47 4.00
C PHE A 81 0.42 -30.17 2.70
N ALA A 82 1.68 -30.05 2.30
CA ALA A 82 2.18 -30.64 1.06
C ALA A 82 2.24 -32.17 1.09
N ASN A 83 2.16 -32.77 2.28
CA ASN A 83 2.30 -34.21 2.51
C ASN A 83 0.96 -34.89 2.82
N LEU A 84 -0.18 -34.21 2.72
CA LEU A 84 -1.49 -34.85 2.90
C LEU A 84 -1.73 -35.82 1.74
N PRO A 85 -1.76 -37.15 1.98
CA PRO A 85 -2.04 -38.12 0.92
C PRO A 85 -3.46 -37.91 0.39
N GLU A 86 -3.64 -38.12 -0.91
CA GLU A 86 -4.95 -38.05 -1.57
C GLU A 86 -5.87 -39.11 -0.94
N ILE A 87 -6.92 -38.68 -0.23
CA ILE A 87 -7.80 -39.58 0.53
C ILE A 87 -8.75 -40.27 -0.46
N GLY A 88 -8.34 -41.44 -0.96
CA GLY A 88 -9.20 -42.35 -1.71
C GLY A 88 -10.11 -43.16 -0.80
N GLU A 89 -11.18 -43.74 -1.37
CA GLU A 89 -12.18 -44.55 -0.66
C GLU A 89 -11.58 -45.77 0.08
N LYS A 90 -10.46 -46.33 -0.42
CA LYS A 90 -9.71 -47.41 0.24
C LYS A 90 -8.97 -46.95 1.51
N THR A 91 -8.46 -45.71 1.52
CA THR A 91 -7.75 -45.07 2.65
C THR A 91 -8.71 -44.63 3.76
N LEU A 92 -9.97 -44.32 3.42
CA LEU A 92 -10.99 -43.90 4.38
C LEU A 92 -11.17 -44.90 5.53
N LYS A 93 -11.19 -46.21 5.22
CA LYS A 93 -11.38 -47.26 6.23
C LYS A 93 -10.18 -47.45 7.16
N SER A 94 -8.95 -47.24 6.67
CA SER A 94 -7.75 -47.27 7.50
C SER A 94 -7.63 -46.01 8.34
N ASP A 95 -8.00 -44.86 7.78
CA ASP A 95 -7.95 -43.56 8.42
C ASP A 95 -8.96 -43.42 9.55
N LEU A 96 -10.17 -43.95 9.38
CA LEU A 96 -11.22 -43.96 10.40
C LEU A 96 -10.79 -44.66 11.70
N LYS A 97 -9.87 -45.62 11.64
CA LYS A 97 -9.36 -46.31 12.84
C LYS A 97 -8.50 -45.42 13.73
N ASN A 98 -7.93 -44.36 13.18
CA ASN A 98 -6.98 -43.49 13.87
C ASN A 98 -7.57 -42.12 14.24
N ILE A 99 -8.81 -41.83 13.83
CA ILE A 99 -9.47 -40.55 14.10
C ILE A 99 -10.33 -40.68 15.36
N ASP A 100 -10.26 -39.67 16.23
CA ASP A 100 -11.17 -39.54 17.36
C ASP A 100 -12.62 -39.42 16.86
N LEU A 101 -13.39 -40.49 17.01
CA LEU A 101 -14.78 -40.59 16.57
C LEU A 101 -15.66 -39.51 17.23
N GLN A 102 -15.32 -39.04 18.42
CA GLN A 102 -16.06 -37.97 19.09
C GLN A 102 -15.89 -36.63 18.37
N VAL A 103 -14.72 -36.36 17.78
CA VAL A 103 -14.48 -35.15 16.98
C VAL A 103 -15.30 -35.18 15.71
N LEU A 104 -15.34 -36.32 15.01
CA LEU A 104 -16.18 -36.50 13.82
C LEU A 104 -17.66 -36.32 14.13
N CYS A 105 -18.12 -36.92 15.23
CA CYS A 105 -19.52 -36.77 15.66
C CYS A 105 -19.84 -35.31 16.02
N ASN A 106 -18.97 -34.62 16.75
CA ASN A 106 -19.16 -33.20 17.07
C ASN A 106 -19.21 -32.29 15.83
N LEU A 107 -18.34 -32.54 14.84
CA LEU A 107 -18.38 -31.83 13.56
C LEU A 107 -19.69 -32.09 12.83
N ARG A 108 -20.12 -33.36 12.78
CA ARG A 108 -21.39 -33.74 12.16
C ARG A 108 -22.59 -33.11 12.84
N LEU A 109 -22.64 -33.13 14.17
CA LEU A 109 -23.70 -32.50 14.95
C LEU A 109 -23.80 -31.00 14.65
N THR A 110 -22.63 -30.35 14.49
CA THR A 110 -22.55 -28.94 14.12
C THR A 110 -23.08 -28.70 12.70
N ILE A 111 -22.65 -29.52 11.73
CA ILE A 111 -23.12 -29.47 10.34
C ILE A 111 -24.63 -29.68 10.28
N ARG A 112 -25.15 -30.73 10.91
CA ARG A 112 -26.57 -31.09 10.90
C ARG A 112 -27.43 -30.06 11.61
N TRP A 113 -26.91 -29.43 12.66
CA TRP A 113 -27.56 -28.30 13.30
C TRP A 113 -27.61 -27.07 12.37
N CYS A 114 -26.52 -26.76 11.65
CA CYS A 114 -26.47 -25.70 10.65
C CYS A 114 -27.46 -25.95 9.51
N THR A 115 -27.50 -27.17 8.98
CA THR A 115 -28.46 -27.60 7.95
C THR A 115 -29.90 -27.43 8.41
N LYS A 116 -30.25 -27.90 9.62
CA LYS A 116 -31.61 -27.75 10.17
C LYS A 116 -31.98 -26.27 10.33
N LYS A 117 -31.05 -25.40 10.75
CA LYS A 117 -31.29 -23.95 10.89
C LYS A 117 -31.45 -23.28 9.53
N PHE A 118 -30.60 -23.61 8.58
CA PHE A 118 -30.68 -23.12 7.20
C PHE A 118 -32.02 -23.51 6.56
N TYR A 119 -32.39 -24.79 6.62
CA TYR A 119 -33.63 -25.30 6.08
C TYR A 119 -34.86 -24.62 6.71
N LYS A 120 -34.88 -24.47 8.04
CA LYS A 120 -35.98 -23.78 8.73
C LYS A 120 -36.10 -22.30 8.32
N ALA A 121 -34.97 -21.63 8.07
CA ALA A 121 -34.97 -20.25 7.60
C ALA A 121 -35.42 -20.14 6.14
N TYR A 122 -34.96 -21.05 5.28
CA TYR A 122 -35.36 -21.14 3.88
C TYR A 122 -36.88 -21.35 3.75
N MET A 123 -37.44 -22.35 4.44
CA MET A 123 -38.87 -22.63 4.41
C MET A 123 -39.72 -21.46 4.91
N LYS A 124 -39.25 -20.72 5.92
CA LYS A 124 -39.94 -19.52 6.42
C LYS A 124 -39.92 -18.37 5.41
N ALA A 125 -38.88 -18.29 4.58
CA ALA A 125 -38.73 -17.24 3.57
C ALA A 125 -39.54 -17.55 2.29
N THR A 126 -39.68 -18.82 1.92
CA THR A 126 -40.32 -19.23 0.67
C THR A 126 -41.82 -19.48 0.80
N ALA A 127 -42.35 -19.74 1.99
CA ALA A 127 -43.79 -19.92 2.23
C ALA A 127 -44.26 -19.17 3.48
N PRO A 128 -44.30 -17.81 3.46
CA PRO A 128 -44.60 -17.00 4.65
C PRO A 128 -46.04 -17.14 5.18
N ASN A 129 -46.97 -17.63 4.35
CA ASN A 129 -48.40 -17.72 4.66
C ASN A 129 -48.92 -19.16 4.86
N ASP A 130 -48.10 -20.19 4.62
CA ASP A 130 -48.48 -21.58 4.88
C ASP A 130 -48.03 -22.02 6.27
N PRO A 131 -48.80 -22.89 6.96
CA PRO A 131 -48.36 -23.45 8.22
C PRO A 131 -47.04 -24.21 8.02
N PRO A 132 -46.07 -24.12 8.96
CA PRO A 132 -44.79 -24.80 8.80
C PRO A 132 -45.05 -26.29 8.60
N LEU A 133 -44.66 -26.81 7.43
CA LEU A 133 -44.75 -28.24 7.10
C LEU A 133 -44.20 -29.06 8.26
N THR A 134 -45.05 -29.93 8.80
CA THR A 134 -44.79 -30.73 10.01
C THR A 134 -43.84 -31.90 9.76
N PHE A 135 -43.43 -32.14 8.52
CA PHE A 135 -42.54 -33.24 8.16
C PHE A 135 -41.13 -32.75 7.86
N PRO A 136 -40.09 -33.37 8.45
CA PRO A 136 -38.72 -33.12 8.08
C PRO A 136 -38.52 -33.50 6.60
N PRO A 137 -37.63 -32.81 5.87
CA PRO A 137 -37.30 -33.21 4.50
C PRO A 137 -36.80 -34.66 4.48
N PRO A 138 -36.95 -35.38 3.35
CA PRO A 138 -36.50 -36.76 3.22
C PRO A 138 -35.06 -36.90 3.71
N LEU A 139 -34.75 -38.02 4.37
CA LEU A 139 -33.43 -38.24 4.99
C LEU A 139 -32.28 -38.09 3.98
N VAL A 140 -32.54 -38.46 2.72
CA VAL A 140 -31.64 -38.29 1.58
C VAL A 140 -31.32 -36.80 1.36
N THR A 141 -32.33 -35.94 1.30
CA THR A 141 -32.17 -34.48 1.13
C THR A 141 -31.44 -33.84 2.32
N MET A 142 -31.69 -34.31 3.55
CA MET A 142 -30.94 -33.85 4.73
C MET A 142 -29.46 -34.21 4.64
N LYS A 143 -29.16 -35.45 4.22
CA LYS A 143 -27.79 -35.93 4.05
C LYS A 143 -27.04 -35.11 2.99
N GLU A 144 -27.72 -34.81 1.89
CA GLU A 144 -27.17 -34.00 0.80
C GLU A 144 -26.86 -32.55 1.21
N LEU A 145 -27.72 -31.91 2.00
CA LEU A 145 -27.42 -30.59 2.56
C LEU A 145 -26.28 -30.65 3.58
N ASP A 146 -26.22 -31.69 4.43
CA ASP A 146 -25.14 -31.87 5.39
C ASP A 146 -23.79 -31.98 4.66
N ASP A 147 -23.72 -32.76 3.58
CA ASP A 147 -22.52 -32.89 2.75
C ASP A 147 -22.15 -31.57 2.08
N ALA A 148 -23.12 -30.79 1.58
CA ALA A 148 -22.86 -29.48 0.99
C ALA A 148 -22.30 -28.47 2.02
N VAL A 149 -22.85 -28.44 3.24
CA VAL A 149 -22.37 -27.58 4.34
C VAL A 149 -20.97 -28.00 4.79
N CYS A 150 -20.71 -29.31 4.89
CA CYS A 150 -19.38 -29.85 5.18
C CYS A 150 -18.34 -29.43 4.13
N TYR A 151 -18.72 -29.54 2.85
CA TYR A 151 -17.87 -29.17 1.72
C TYR A 151 -17.56 -27.67 1.67
N LEU A 152 -18.55 -26.83 1.96
CA LEU A 152 -18.36 -25.39 2.13
C LEU A 152 -17.40 -25.07 3.28
N TRP A 153 -17.53 -25.76 4.42
CA TRP A 153 -16.63 -25.56 5.56
C TRP A 153 -15.20 -25.98 5.23
N LEU A 154 -15.00 -27.10 4.55
CA LEU A 154 -13.69 -27.51 4.02
C LEU A 154 -13.01 -26.45 3.18
N ILE A 155 -13.73 -25.86 2.22
CA ILE A 155 -13.19 -24.79 1.38
C ILE A 155 -12.77 -23.59 2.24
N LEU A 156 -13.59 -23.23 3.23
CA LEU A 156 -13.31 -22.10 4.11
C LEU A 156 -12.10 -22.34 5.01
N GLU A 157 -11.95 -23.56 5.55
CA GLU A 157 -10.79 -23.92 6.36
C GLU A 157 -9.53 -24.08 5.54
N ALA A 158 -9.59 -24.65 4.34
CA ALA A 158 -8.40 -24.74 3.48
C ALA A 158 -7.81 -23.36 3.14
N ASN A 159 -8.64 -22.30 3.17
CA ASN A 159 -8.26 -20.93 2.85
C ASN A 159 -7.98 -20.03 4.06
N SER A 160 -8.08 -20.53 5.30
CA SER A 160 -7.82 -19.74 6.52
C SER A 160 -6.37 -19.89 7.00
N ASP A 161 -5.64 -18.78 7.15
CA ASP A 161 -4.28 -18.75 7.72
C ASP A 161 -4.35 -18.84 9.26
N PRO A 162 -3.77 -19.89 9.88
CA PRO A 162 -3.79 -20.05 11.32
C PRO A 162 -2.93 -19.03 12.10
N ARG A 163 -2.06 -18.23 11.45
CA ARG A 163 -1.20 -17.23 12.10
C ARG A 163 -1.66 -15.79 11.93
N SER A 164 -2.66 -15.53 11.10
CA SER A 164 -3.20 -14.18 10.88
C SER A 164 -4.17 -13.81 12.01
N SER A 165 -3.86 -12.74 12.75
CA SER A 165 -4.79 -12.09 13.70
C SER A 165 -5.91 -11.31 13.01
N TYR A 166 -5.95 -11.27 11.68
CA TYR A 166 -7.02 -10.67 10.88
C TYR A 166 -7.91 -11.75 10.25
N PRO A 167 -9.24 -11.64 10.37
CA PRO A 167 -10.16 -12.59 9.73
C PRO A 167 -10.06 -12.48 8.21
N CYS A 168 -9.86 -13.64 7.57
CA CYS A 168 -9.74 -13.81 6.13
C CYS A 168 -10.87 -13.13 5.34
N MET A 169 -10.50 -12.29 4.37
CA MET A 169 -11.43 -11.69 3.43
C MET A 169 -11.79 -12.72 2.34
N LEU A 170 -13.01 -13.27 2.40
CA LEU A 170 -13.67 -13.84 1.23
C LEU A 170 -14.00 -12.73 0.23
N ARG A 171 -13.07 -12.47 -0.69
CA ARG A 171 -13.41 -11.98 -2.03
C ARG A 171 -13.02 -13.07 -3.02
N ALA A 172 -14.03 -13.86 -3.39
CA ALA A 172 -13.96 -14.90 -4.40
C ALA A 172 -13.84 -14.29 -5.83
N PRO A 173 -13.77 -15.09 -6.92
CA PRO A 173 -12.65 -15.16 -7.84
C PRO A 173 -13.08 -14.67 -9.24
N ILE A 174 -13.52 -13.40 -9.31
CA ILE A 174 -14.06 -12.78 -10.54
C ILE A 174 -13.10 -11.74 -11.14
N LEU A 175 -11.95 -11.48 -10.50
CA LEU A 175 -11.01 -10.40 -10.90
C LEU A 175 -9.63 -10.93 -11.34
N ASP A 176 -9.58 -12.09 -11.97
CA ASP A 176 -8.31 -12.76 -12.28
C ASP A 176 -7.74 -12.45 -13.68
N TRP A 177 -7.26 -11.21 -13.82
CA TRP A 177 -6.21 -10.85 -14.79
C TRP A 177 -5.36 -9.68 -14.29
N GLN A 178 -5.92 -8.82 -13.44
CA GLN A 178 -5.21 -7.64 -12.92
C GLN A 178 -4.35 -7.95 -11.67
N VAL A 179 -4.67 -9.00 -10.92
CA VAL A 179 -3.87 -9.42 -9.74
C VAL A 179 -2.68 -10.30 -10.13
N TYR A 180 -2.81 -11.15 -11.16
CA TYR A 180 -1.68 -11.88 -11.74
C TYR A 180 -0.56 -10.94 -12.22
N LYS A 181 -0.95 -9.76 -12.76
CA LYS A 181 -0.01 -8.71 -13.15
C LYS A 181 0.58 -7.96 -11.95
N ALA A 182 -0.20 -7.75 -10.89
CA ALA A 182 0.27 -7.11 -9.66
C ALA A 182 1.22 -7.99 -8.82
N ALA A 183 1.08 -9.32 -8.87
CA ALA A 183 2.00 -10.25 -8.20
C ALA A 183 3.36 -10.35 -8.91
N GLN A 184 3.39 -10.15 -10.23
CA GLN A 184 4.63 -9.98 -11.00
C GLN A 184 5.38 -8.68 -10.64
N GLU A 185 4.67 -7.72 -10.07
CA GLU A 185 5.18 -6.38 -9.75
C GLU A 185 5.62 -6.21 -8.29
N LEU A 186 5.45 -7.21 -7.41
CA LEU A 186 5.65 -7.03 -5.96
C LEU A 186 6.88 -7.68 -5.32
N TYR A 187 7.63 -8.61 -5.93
CA TYR A 187 8.96 -9.00 -5.41
C TYR A 187 9.94 -9.51 -6.47
N ASP A 188 11.09 -8.82 -6.55
CA ASP A 188 12.25 -9.18 -7.34
C ASP A 188 13.11 -10.22 -6.60
N GLY A 189 13.12 -11.47 -7.09
CA GLY A 189 14.39 -12.18 -7.32
C GLY A 189 14.90 -13.28 -6.37
N ALA A 190 14.44 -13.46 -5.12
CA ALA A 190 15.11 -14.43 -4.22
C ALA A 190 14.30 -15.66 -3.76
N VAL A 191 12.98 -15.75 -4.01
CA VAL A 191 12.13 -16.87 -3.52
C VAL A 191 11.52 -17.72 -4.66
N THR A 192 11.93 -17.46 -5.90
CA THR A 192 11.23 -17.93 -7.11
C THR A 192 11.46 -19.39 -7.49
N HIS A 193 12.42 -20.11 -6.91
CA HIS A 193 12.68 -21.49 -7.34
C HIS A 193 11.98 -22.60 -6.52
N ARG A 194 11.44 -22.31 -5.32
CA ARG A 194 10.75 -23.34 -4.49
C ARG A 194 9.26 -23.09 -4.23
N PHE A 195 8.79 -21.85 -4.17
CA PHE A 195 7.38 -21.56 -3.90
C PHE A 195 6.49 -21.50 -5.16
N GLY A 196 7.04 -21.05 -6.29
CA GLY A 196 6.29 -20.93 -7.55
C GLY A 196 5.78 -22.27 -8.08
N TYR A 197 6.59 -23.33 -7.97
CA TYR A 197 6.18 -24.68 -8.38
C TYR A 197 5.12 -25.29 -7.44
N MET A 198 5.16 -24.98 -6.15
CA MET A 198 4.23 -25.55 -5.17
C MET A 198 2.85 -24.86 -5.23
N HIS A 199 2.80 -23.54 -5.37
CA HIS A 199 1.54 -22.81 -5.52
C HIS A 199 0.88 -23.04 -6.88
N LEU A 200 1.63 -23.14 -7.99
CA LEU A 200 1.02 -23.43 -9.30
C LEU A 200 0.45 -24.85 -9.38
N VAL A 201 1.07 -25.83 -8.72
CA VAL A 201 0.54 -27.21 -8.64
C VAL A 201 -0.65 -27.30 -7.69
N ILE A 202 -0.65 -26.54 -6.59
CA ILE A 202 -1.75 -26.50 -5.62
C ILE A 202 -2.94 -25.68 -6.14
N ASP A 203 -2.72 -24.54 -6.80
CA ASP A 203 -3.78 -23.74 -7.42
C ASP A 203 -4.39 -24.45 -8.62
N ASP A 204 -3.59 -25.09 -9.49
CA ASP A 204 -4.17 -25.85 -10.59
C ASP A 204 -4.98 -27.05 -10.06
N LYS A 205 -4.52 -27.74 -9.00
CA LYS A 205 -5.28 -28.82 -8.36
C LYS A 205 -6.51 -28.32 -7.60
N LEU A 206 -6.43 -27.21 -6.87
CA LEU A 206 -7.54 -26.65 -6.08
C LEU A 206 -8.56 -25.91 -6.95
N VAL A 207 -8.14 -25.26 -8.05
CA VAL A 207 -9.02 -24.68 -9.06
C VAL A 207 -9.64 -25.79 -9.90
N LYS A 208 -8.91 -26.84 -10.27
CA LYS A 208 -9.50 -28.04 -10.89
C LYS A 208 -10.46 -28.75 -9.93
N LEU A 209 -10.15 -28.83 -8.63
CA LEU A 209 -11.03 -29.39 -7.61
C LEU A 209 -12.26 -28.50 -7.40
N GLY A 210 -12.11 -27.18 -7.29
CA GLY A 210 -13.21 -26.23 -7.19
C GLY A 210 -14.10 -26.19 -8.43
N LYS A 211 -13.52 -26.31 -9.63
CA LYS A 211 -14.26 -26.45 -10.91
C LYS A 211 -14.92 -27.82 -11.03
N ALA A 212 -14.24 -28.89 -10.63
CA ALA A 212 -14.78 -30.25 -10.61
C ALA A 212 -15.90 -30.38 -9.58
N CYS A 213 -15.79 -29.71 -8.44
CA CYS A 213 -16.79 -29.72 -7.38
C CYS A 213 -17.94 -28.78 -7.65
N LYS A 214 -17.73 -27.62 -8.29
CA LYS A 214 -18.82 -26.83 -8.89
C LYS A 214 -19.55 -27.65 -9.96
N LYS A 215 -18.82 -28.33 -10.84
CA LYS A 215 -19.40 -29.19 -11.90
C LYS A 215 -20.08 -30.44 -11.32
N ALA A 216 -19.55 -31.04 -10.25
CA ALA A 216 -20.14 -32.17 -9.55
C ALA A 216 -21.36 -31.73 -8.72
N LEU A 217 -21.30 -30.56 -8.06
CA LEU A 217 -22.44 -29.95 -7.38
C LEU A 217 -23.56 -29.66 -8.40
N LEU A 218 -23.23 -29.06 -9.55
CA LEU A 218 -24.20 -28.78 -10.60
C LEU A 218 -24.73 -30.05 -11.29
N LYS A 219 -23.89 -31.07 -11.47
CA LYS A 219 -24.29 -32.36 -12.08
C LYS A 219 -25.09 -33.25 -11.12
N ARG A 220 -24.83 -33.15 -9.81
CA ARG A 220 -25.42 -34.01 -8.76
C ARG A 220 -26.62 -33.35 -8.08
N PHE A 221 -26.61 -32.03 -7.90
CA PHE A 221 -27.70 -31.26 -7.27
C PHE A 221 -28.49 -30.38 -8.26
N GLY A 222 -28.07 -30.28 -9.53
CA GLY A 222 -28.80 -29.52 -10.55
C GLY A 222 -30.21 -30.04 -10.83
N ASN A 223 -30.46 -31.32 -10.58
CA ASN A 223 -31.79 -31.94 -10.71
C ASN A 223 -32.56 -32.04 -9.38
N ILE A 224 -31.90 -31.85 -8.23
CA ILE A 224 -32.53 -31.89 -6.90
C ILE A 224 -33.13 -30.52 -6.54
N LEU A 225 -32.59 -29.48 -7.17
CA LEU A 225 -33.04 -28.11 -7.04
C LEU A 225 -33.78 -27.69 -8.32
N ASP A 226 -34.90 -28.34 -8.61
CA ASP A 226 -35.95 -27.72 -9.41
C ASP A 226 -36.49 -26.52 -8.60
N PHE A 227 -35.74 -25.42 -8.64
CA PHE A 227 -36.18 -24.16 -8.07
C PHE A 227 -37.46 -23.77 -8.78
N ALA A 228 -38.54 -23.56 -8.01
CA ALA A 228 -39.84 -23.19 -8.55
C ALA A 228 -39.78 -21.91 -9.40
N SER A 229 -38.77 -21.05 -9.20
CA SER A 229 -38.50 -19.88 -10.03
C SER A 229 -37.03 -19.41 -9.98
N GLU A 230 -36.59 -18.65 -11.00
CA GLU A 230 -35.25 -17.98 -11.04
C GLU A 230 -35.01 -17.00 -9.87
N LYS A 231 -36.08 -16.56 -9.20
CA LYS A 231 -36.01 -15.71 -8.00
C LYS A 231 -35.53 -16.49 -6.77
N ASP A 232 -35.90 -17.75 -6.65
CA ASP A 232 -35.50 -18.62 -5.53
C ASP A 232 -34.04 -19.03 -5.65
N LYS A 233 -33.60 -19.27 -6.89
CA LYS A 233 -32.21 -19.50 -7.27
C LYS A 233 -31.33 -18.29 -6.94
N SER A 234 -31.77 -17.08 -7.31
CA SER A 234 -31.07 -15.84 -6.96
C SER A 234 -31.02 -15.58 -5.44
N SER A 235 -32.08 -15.94 -4.71
CA SER A 235 -32.15 -15.79 -3.25
C SER A 235 -31.24 -16.79 -2.53
N PHE A 236 -31.13 -18.02 -3.02
CA PHE A 236 -30.19 -19.03 -2.53
C PHE A 236 -28.74 -18.59 -2.72
N PHE A 237 -28.39 -18.10 -3.91
CA PHE A 237 -27.04 -17.58 -4.17
C PHE A 237 -26.75 -16.30 -3.40
N TYR A 238 -27.72 -15.40 -3.22
CA TYR A 238 -27.59 -14.21 -2.37
C TYR A 238 -27.36 -14.59 -0.90
N TRP A 239 -28.03 -15.63 -0.39
CA TRP A 239 -27.81 -16.11 0.98
C TRP A 239 -26.48 -16.82 1.15
N ILE A 240 -26.03 -17.64 0.19
CA ILE A 240 -24.68 -18.22 0.20
C ILE A 240 -23.62 -17.11 0.17
N ASP A 241 -23.81 -16.11 -0.67
CA ASP A 241 -22.94 -14.95 -0.81
C ASP A 241 -22.95 -14.08 0.46
N THR A 242 -24.09 -13.92 1.13
CA THR A 242 -24.21 -13.21 2.41
C THR A 242 -23.60 -14.03 3.57
N PHE A 243 -23.82 -15.36 3.61
CA PHE A 243 -23.25 -16.28 4.61
C PHE A 243 -21.73 -16.39 4.50
N THR A 244 -21.20 -16.41 3.27
CA THR A 244 -19.75 -16.40 3.01
C THR A 244 -19.15 -15.03 3.29
N LYS A 245 -19.85 -13.91 2.99
CA LYS A 245 -19.34 -12.55 3.25
C LYS A 245 -19.30 -12.15 4.73
N TRP A 246 -20.20 -12.65 5.58
CA TRP A 246 -20.38 -12.11 6.94
C TRP A 246 -20.09 -13.06 8.11
N GLY A 247 -19.65 -14.29 7.83
CA GLY A 247 -18.63 -14.93 8.67
C GLY A 247 -19.06 -16.15 9.50
N PHE A 248 -18.97 -17.34 8.91
CA PHE A 248 -18.66 -18.56 9.67
C PHE A 248 -17.30 -18.47 10.42
N PRO A 249 -16.24 -17.84 9.86
CA PRO A 249 -14.95 -17.71 10.53
C PRO A 249 -14.97 -16.89 11.83
N LYS A 250 -15.80 -15.82 11.93
CA LYS A 250 -15.85 -14.97 13.14
C LYS A 250 -16.44 -15.69 14.36
N ILE A 251 -17.26 -16.71 14.13
CA ILE A 251 -17.90 -17.50 15.18
C ILE A 251 -16.97 -18.62 15.71
N ILE A 252 -16.09 -19.13 14.85
CA ILE A 252 -15.14 -20.21 15.19
C ILE A 252 -13.81 -19.65 15.72
N LEU A 253 -13.39 -18.45 15.28
CA LEU A 253 -12.13 -17.80 15.71
C LEU A 253 -12.17 -17.18 17.13
N LEU A 254 -13.32 -17.11 17.78
CA LEU A 254 -13.40 -16.83 19.21
C LEU A 254 -13.43 -18.16 19.96
N GLY A 255 -12.27 -18.56 20.49
CA GLY A 255 -12.06 -19.76 21.32
C GLY A 255 -12.81 -19.77 22.66
N ALA A 256 -14.12 -19.50 22.65
CA ALA A 256 -15.00 -19.58 23.80
C ALA A 256 -16.34 -20.23 23.41
N LYS A 257 -16.35 -21.57 23.50
CA LYS A 257 -17.47 -22.53 23.66
C LYS A 257 -18.70 -22.32 22.77
N ILE A 258 -18.97 -23.33 21.92
CA ILE A 258 -20.21 -23.61 21.17
C ILE A 258 -21.51 -23.29 21.95
N GLU A 259 -21.50 -23.36 23.28
CA GLU A 259 -22.63 -22.96 24.14
C GLU A 259 -23.01 -21.48 24.07
N ARG A 260 -22.05 -20.55 23.86
CA ARG A 260 -22.39 -19.13 23.67
C ARG A 260 -23.07 -18.88 22.33
N LEU A 261 -22.71 -19.65 21.29
CA LEU A 261 -23.38 -19.60 20.00
C LEU A 261 -24.80 -20.17 20.08
N LYS A 262 -24.98 -21.28 20.82
CA LYS A 262 -26.30 -21.81 21.16
C LYS A 262 -27.13 -20.80 21.95
N THR A 263 -26.54 -20.13 22.94
CA THR A 263 -27.20 -19.11 23.79
C THR A 263 -27.61 -17.89 22.97
N LEU A 264 -26.75 -17.36 22.09
CA LEU A 264 -27.05 -16.23 21.22
C LEU A 264 -28.17 -16.55 20.22
N LEU A 265 -28.23 -17.79 19.73
CA LEU A 265 -29.18 -18.23 18.70
C LEU A 265 -30.46 -18.90 19.27
N SER A 266 -30.50 -19.13 20.59
CA SER A 266 -31.69 -19.55 21.34
C SER A 266 -32.58 -18.39 21.77
N VAL A 267 -32.07 -17.15 21.81
CA VAL A 267 -32.87 -15.94 22.12
C VAL A 267 -33.88 -15.66 20.99
N PRO A 268 -35.13 -15.22 21.25
CA PRO A 268 -36.09 -14.86 20.21
C PRO A 268 -35.51 -13.83 19.22
N MET A 269 -35.88 -13.94 17.93
CA MET A 269 -35.32 -13.11 16.84
C MET A 269 -35.38 -11.60 17.15
N ARG A 270 -36.43 -11.15 17.84
CA ARG A 270 -36.65 -9.75 18.21
C ARG A 270 -35.61 -9.25 19.23
N GLU A 271 -35.21 -10.09 20.17
CA GLU A 271 -34.17 -9.80 21.16
C GLU A 271 -32.76 -9.97 20.58
N ARG A 272 -32.56 -10.85 19.60
CA ARG A 272 -31.32 -10.88 18.80
C ARG A 272 -31.12 -9.61 18.01
N VAL A 273 -32.18 -9.13 17.36
CA VAL A 273 -32.17 -7.85 16.65
C VAL A 273 -31.93 -6.72 17.64
N LYS A 274 -32.53 -6.75 18.85
CA LYS A 274 -32.31 -5.74 19.88
C LYS A 274 -30.90 -5.79 20.50
N LEU A 275 -30.33 -6.97 20.73
CA LEU A 275 -28.97 -7.13 21.24
C LEU A 275 -27.92 -6.76 20.19
N VAL A 276 -28.17 -7.10 18.92
CA VAL A 276 -27.36 -6.63 17.78
C VAL A 276 -27.55 -5.14 17.59
N GLU A 277 -28.77 -4.59 17.75
CA GLU A 277 -29.07 -3.16 17.70
C GLU A 277 -28.48 -2.42 18.90
N ASP A 278 -28.35 -3.03 20.08
CA ASP A 278 -27.74 -2.45 21.28
C ASP A 278 -26.20 -2.51 21.20
N ILE A 279 -25.63 -3.55 20.60
CA ILE A 279 -24.20 -3.63 20.24
C ILE A 279 -23.89 -2.65 19.10
N TYR A 280 -24.81 -2.50 18.13
CA TYR A 280 -24.74 -1.53 17.05
C TYR A 280 -24.90 -0.11 17.60
N ARG A 281 -25.82 0.13 18.55
CA ARG A 281 -25.98 1.41 19.26
C ARG A 281 -24.77 1.69 20.13
N PHE A 282 -24.15 0.72 20.78
CA PHE A 282 -22.91 0.94 21.53
C PHE A 282 -21.72 1.26 20.60
N ALA A 283 -21.67 0.64 19.42
CA ALA A 283 -20.66 0.93 18.38
C ALA A 283 -20.92 2.26 17.64
N VAL A 284 -22.18 2.67 17.48
CA VAL A 284 -22.59 3.92 16.82
C VAL A 284 -22.64 5.11 17.81
N ILE A 285 -22.89 4.88 19.10
CA ILE A 285 -22.83 5.91 20.17
C ILE A 285 -21.38 6.31 20.50
N LEU A 286 -20.39 5.50 20.12
CA LEU A 286 -18.98 5.91 20.13
C LEU A 286 -18.59 6.80 18.94
N ASP A 287 -19.44 6.89 17.91
CA ASP A 287 -19.18 7.67 16.68
C ASP A 287 -20.09 8.91 16.55
N ASP A 288 -21.05 9.12 17.46
CA ASP A 288 -22.02 10.22 17.32
C ASP A 288 -22.41 10.91 18.65
N ARG A 289 -21.39 11.45 19.35
CA ARG A 289 -21.61 12.56 20.31
C ARG A 289 -21.16 13.89 19.70
N HIS A 290 -22.04 14.52 18.92
CA HIS A 290 -22.63 15.82 19.26
C HIS A 290 -23.76 16.16 18.26
N GLY A 291 -24.98 15.85 18.71
CA GLY A 291 -26.24 15.96 17.97
C GLY A 291 -26.63 17.35 17.48
N CYS A 292 -27.54 17.39 16.50
CA CYS A 292 -28.94 17.82 16.71
C CYS A 292 -29.69 17.96 15.37
N LEU A 293 -30.69 17.09 15.16
CA LEU A 293 -32.13 17.39 15.11
C LEU A 293 -32.91 16.67 14.00
N SER A 294 -34.10 16.24 14.43
CA SER A 294 -35.18 15.63 13.67
C SER A 294 -35.58 16.44 12.44
N ARG A 295 -35.88 15.72 11.35
CA ARG A 295 -36.56 16.26 10.17
C ARG A 295 -37.96 16.76 10.52
N SER A 296 -38.20 18.05 10.31
CA SER A 296 -39.41 18.47 9.60
C SER A 296 -39.13 19.73 8.77
N THR A 297 -39.64 19.68 7.53
CA THR A 297 -40.01 20.83 6.68
C THR A 297 -38.90 21.70 6.07
N ARG A 298 -38.69 21.48 4.75
CA ARG A 298 -38.62 22.49 3.68
C ARG A 298 -38.06 23.89 4.05
N GLN A 299 -36.97 24.27 3.36
CA GLN A 299 -36.89 25.44 2.47
C GLN A 299 -35.60 26.27 2.60
N ARG A 300 -34.74 26.10 1.59
CA ARG A 300 -33.82 27.08 0.96
C ARG A 300 -32.68 27.73 1.78
N ARG A 301 -31.49 27.62 1.18
CA ARG A 301 -30.26 28.44 1.31
C ARG A 301 -29.38 28.14 2.53
N GLN A 302 -28.39 27.26 2.34
CA GLN A 302 -26.96 27.43 2.73
C GLN A 302 -26.23 26.08 2.61
N GLU A 303 -26.11 25.56 1.39
CA GLU A 303 -25.30 24.38 1.10
C GLU A 303 -23.88 24.85 0.76
N CYS A 304 -22.93 24.70 1.69
CA CYS A 304 -21.48 24.56 1.45
C CYS A 304 -20.69 24.44 2.76
N LEU A 305 -21.25 24.86 3.90
CA LEU A 305 -20.56 24.83 5.19
C LEU A 305 -20.47 23.43 5.86
N PRO A 306 -21.50 22.55 5.81
CA PRO A 306 -21.44 21.25 6.48
C PRO A 306 -20.42 20.27 5.87
N VAL A 307 -20.19 20.35 4.56
CA VAL A 307 -19.20 19.50 3.87
C VAL A 307 -17.78 19.89 4.24
N ALA A 308 -17.50 21.20 4.37
CA ALA A 308 -16.19 21.68 4.82
C ALA A 308 -15.90 21.24 6.26
N ILE A 309 -16.89 21.28 7.15
CA ILE A 309 -16.77 20.83 8.55
C ILE A 309 -16.58 19.31 8.64
N ALA A 310 -17.29 18.52 7.83
CA ALA A 310 -17.11 17.06 7.79
C ALA A 310 -15.74 16.65 7.18
N ILE A 311 -15.25 17.39 6.18
CA ILE A 311 -13.89 17.21 5.65
C ILE A 311 -12.85 17.59 6.71
N LEU A 312 -13.05 18.68 7.45
CA LEU A 312 -12.17 19.11 8.54
C LEU A 312 -12.12 18.07 9.67
N ALA A 313 -13.27 17.51 10.09
CA ALA A 313 -13.34 16.49 11.12
C ALA A 313 -12.65 15.17 10.71
N ASN A 314 -12.86 14.71 9.48
CA ASN A 314 -12.18 13.52 8.95
C ASN A 314 -10.69 13.76 8.65
N ALA A 315 -10.31 14.98 8.26
CA ALA A 315 -8.90 15.36 8.10
C ALA A 315 -8.18 15.49 9.45
N MET A 316 -8.86 15.86 10.52
CA MET A 316 -8.27 15.83 11.87
C MET A 316 -8.06 14.41 12.41
N ALA A 317 -8.71 13.40 11.82
CA ALA A 317 -8.52 11.97 12.11
C ALA A 317 -7.48 11.28 11.18
N LEU A 318 -6.55 12.06 10.61
CA LEU A 318 -5.43 11.60 9.78
C LEU A 318 -4.42 10.77 10.60
N ASN A 319 -4.81 9.56 10.98
CA ASN A 319 -4.00 8.70 11.85
C ASN A 319 -2.83 8.04 11.09
N THR A 320 -2.74 8.22 9.78
CA THR A 320 -1.67 7.67 8.93
C THR A 320 -1.04 8.72 8.02
N LEU A 321 0.28 8.64 7.89
CA LEU A 321 1.06 9.51 7.01
C LEU A 321 0.67 9.32 5.53
N GLN A 322 0.22 8.13 5.15
CA GLN A 322 -0.33 7.81 3.82
C GLN A 322 -1.51 8.72 3.47
N LEU A 323 -2.49 8.82 4.38
CA LEU A 323 -3.68 9.62 4.14
C LEU A 323 -3.32 11.12 4.07
N ALA A 324 -2.31 11.58 4.84
CA ALA A 324 -1.84 12.97 4.77
C ALA A 324 -1.19 13.27 3.42
N CYS A 325 -0.34 12.36 2.93
CA CYS A 325 0.28 12.43 1.60
C CYS A 325 -0.74 12.42 0.46
N ALA A 326 -1.84 11.68 0.58
CA ALA A 326 -2.89 11.63 -0.44
C ALA A 326 -3.83 12.84 -0.40
N THR A 327 -4.25 13.25 0.79
CA THR A 327 -5.28 14.30 0.98
C THR A 327 -4.73 15.71 0.74
N THR A 328 -3.50 16.00 1.15
CA THR A 328 -2.96 17.38 1.08
C THR A 328 -2.83 17.90 -0.38
N PRO A 329 -2.33 17.12 -1.36
CA PRO A 329 -2.39 17.52 -2.76
C PRO A 329 -3.81 17.70 -3.29
N LEU A 330 -4.75 16.81 -2.91
CA LEU A 330 -6.16 16.90 -3.35
C LEU A 330 -6.85 18.15 -2.79
N ILE A 331 -6.62 18.48 -1.53
CA ILE A 331 -7.11 19.72 -0.89
C ILE A 331 -6.51 20.93 -1.59
N THR A 332 -5.20 20.91 -1.88
CA THR A 332 -4.53 22.00 -2.60
C THR A 332 -5.12 22.21 -4.00
N ILE A 333 -5.33 21.13 -4.76
CA ILE A 333 -5.97 21.18 -6.08
C ILE A 333 -7.39 21.74 -5.95
N THR A 334 -8.15 21.29 -4.94
CA THR A 334 -9.51 21.79 -4.66
C THR A 334 -9.51 23.29 -4.40
N ILE A 335 -8.63 23.78 -3.52
CA ILE A 335 -8.49 25.20 -3.19
C ILE A 335 -8.15 26.03 -4.44
N LEU A 336 -7.18 25.58 -5.24
CA LEU A 336 -6.77 26.26 -6.47
C LEU A 336 -7.86 26.24 -7.55
N SER A 337 -8.78 25.27 -7.49
CA SER A 337 -9.89 25.11 -8.45
C SER A 337 -11.10 25.99 -8.11
N LEU A 338 -11.18 26.50 -6.88
CA LEU A 338 -12.23 27.41 -6.46
C LEU A 338 -11.95 28.83 -6.99
N PRO A 339 -12.99 29.60 -7.35
CA PRO A 339 -12.85 30.99 -7.76
C PRO A 339 -12.07 31.81 -6.73
N THR A 340 -11.24 32.74 -7.19
CA THR A 340 -10.46 33.62 -6.32
C THR A 340 -11.34 34.48 -5.41
N THR A 341 -12.59 34.75 -5.77
CA THR A 341 -13.56 35.48 -4.93
C THR A 341 -14.33 34.60 -3.94
N SER A 342 -14.13 33.27 -3.97
CA SER A 342 -14.91 32.33 -3.14
C SER A 342 -14.54 32.41 -1.66
N LEU A 343 -15.54 32.61 -0.78
CA LEU A 343 -15.36 32.53 0.67
C LEU A 343 -14.88 31.14 1.12
N ILE A 344 -15.35 30.08 0.47
CA ILE A 344 -14.96 28.69 0.79
C ILE A 344 -13.47 28.51 0.57
N ARG A 345 -12.93 29.07 -0.51
CA ARG A 345 -11.49 29.03 -0.79
C ARG A 345 -10.71 29.75 0.31
N GLN A 346 -11.18 30.89 0.82
CA GLN A 346 -10.53 31.59 1.95
C GLN A 346 -10.51 30.72 3.23
N ILE A 347 -11.63 30.07 3.55
CA ILE A 347 -11.76 29.20 4.71
C ILE A 347 -10.82 27.98 4.60
N LEU A 348 -10.76 27.36 3.42
CA LEU A 348 -9.92 26.17 3.19
C LEU A 348 -8.45 26.51 2.98
N TYR A 349 -8.10 27.75 2.61
CA TYR A 349 -6.75 28.17 2.27
C TYR A 349 -5.66 27.80 3.30
N PRO A 350 -5.85 27.99 4.63
CA PRO A 350 -4.84 27.60 5.62
C PRO A 350 -4.75 26.07 5.84
N LEU A 351 -5.74 25.29 5.39
CA LEU A 351 -5.87 23.87 5.73
C LEU A 351 -4.63 23.04 5.35
N PRO A 352 -4.04 23.14 4.14
CA PRO A 352 -2.84 22.36 3.80
C PRO A 352 -1.66 22.64 4.75
N ALA A 353 -1.49 23.88 5.22
CA ALA A 353 -0.45 24.21 6.18
C ALA A 353 -0.76 23.64 7.56
N LEU A 354 -2.02 23.76 8.03
CA LEU A 354 -2.45 23.20 9.31
C LEU A 354 -2.27 21.68 9.34
N LEU A 355 -2.65 20.97 8.27
CA LEU A 355 -2.42 19.53 8.16
C LEU A 355 -0.92 19.21 8.19
N PHE A 356 -0.12 19.97 7.44
CA PHE A 356 1.32 19.81 7.43
C PHE A 356 1.94 19.94 8.83
N PHE A 357 1.59 21.01 9.55
CA PHE A 357 2.07 21.24 10.91
C PHE A 357 1.54 20.20 11.90
N GLN A 358 0.28 19.80 11.78
CA GLN A 358 -0.31 18.77 12.65
C GLN A 358 0.46 17.46 12.55
N THR A 359 0.75 17.00 11.33
CA THR A 359 1.51 15.77 11.11
C THR A 359 2.97 15.90 11.56
N LEU A 360 3.57 17.10 11.49
CA LEU A 360 4.93 17.36 11.98
C LEU A 360 4.99 17.36 13.53
N ILE A 361 3.98 17.93 14.19
CA ILE A 361 3.90 17.99 15.66
C ILE A 361 3.54 16.63 16.25
N SER A 362 2.62 15.92 15.59
CA SER A 362 2.06 14.65 16.05
C SER A 362 2.21 13.57 14.96
N PRO A 363 3.44 13.12 14.67
CA PRO A 363 3.67 12.07 13.69
C PRO A 363 3.05 10.75 14.16
N PRO A 364 2.57 9.91 13.22
CA PRO A 364 1.95 8.64 13.57
C PRO A 364 2.94 7.73 14.32
N LYS A 365 2.44 7.04 15.33
CA LYS A 365 3.23 6.11 16.15
C LYS A 365 3.20 4.71 15.55
N PHE A 366 4.33 4.02 15.55
CA PHE A 366 4.44 2.64 15.08
C PHE A 366 5.50 1.86 15.89
N PRO A 367 5.38 0.53 15.99
CA PRO A 367 6.36 -0.29 16.71
C PRO A 367 7.75 -0.19 16.08
N SER A 368 8.80 -0.14 16.90
CA SER A 368 10.19 -0.14 16.42
C SER A 368 10.60 -1.45 15.74
N SER A 369 9.83 -2.53 15.93
CA SER A 369 10.03 -3.82 15.26
C SER A 369 9.43 -3.89 13.86
N ASP A 370 8.61 -2.92 13.46
CA ASP A 370 7.94 -2.89 12.16
C ASP A 370 8.80 -2.17 11.12
N ILE A 371 9.71 -2.93 10.49
CA ILE A 371 10.67 -2.41 9.50
C ILE A 371 9.93 -1.81 8.29
N ASP A 372 8.80 -2.38 7.89
CA ASP A 372 8.01 -1.87 6.76
C ASP A 372 7.40 -0.51 7.10
N ALA A 373 6.78 -0.37 8.28
CA ALA A 373 6.28 0.91 8.76
C ALA A 373 7.38 1.97 8.89
N ILE A 374 8.58 1.59 9.35
CA ILE A 374 9.74 2.47 9.43
C ILE A 374 10.16 2.97 8.04
N GLN A 375 10.34 2.07 7.08
CA GLN A 375 10.73 2.43 5.72
C GLN A 375 9.67 3.30 5.04
N GLU A 376 8.41 2.99 5.28
CA GLU A 376 7.29 3.76 4.75
C GLU A 376 7.23 5.17 5.35
N ALA A 377 7.40 5.29 6.68
CA ALA A 377 7.43 6.56 7.37
C ALA A 377 8.54 7.48 6.87
N PHE A 378 9.73 6.94 6.56
CA PHE A 378 10.81 7.70 5.95
C PHE A 378 10.44 8.27 4.58
N LYS A 379 9.96 7.40 3.68
CA LYS A 379 9.62 7.75 2.29
C LYS A 379 8.49 8.77 2.27
N LEU A 380 7.42 8.50 3.02
CA LEU A 380 6.26 9.37 3.09
C LEU A 380 6.57 10.67 3.85
N GLY A 381 7.42 10.66 4.88
CA GLY A 381 7.80 11.87 5.60
C GLY A 381 8.55 12.86 4.71
N THR A 382 9.50 12.32 3.92
CA THR A 382 10.26 13.09 2.92
C THR A 382 9.34 13.63 1.82
N LEU A 383 8.44 12.78 1.30
CA LEU A 383 7.47 13.18 0.27
C LEU A 383 6.50 14.25 0.80
N TYR A 384 5.99 14.05 2.02
CA TYR A 384 5.05 14.97 2.66
C TYR A 384 5.67 16.35 2.88
N SER A 385 6.94 16.39 3.29
CA SER A 385 7.69 17.64 3.42
C SER A 385 7.95 18.32 2.09
N SER A 386 8.24 17.53 1.04
CA SER A 386 8.36 18.06 -0.32
C SER A 386 7.05 18.72 -0.76
N PHE A 387 5.91 18.10 -0.48
CA PHE A 387 4.59 18.68 -0.73
C PHE A 387 4.34 19.94 0.08
N GLY A 388 4.65 19.95 1.38
CA GLY A 388 4.53 21.13 2.24
C GLY A 388 5.22 22.37 1.63
N PHE A 389 6.49 22.23 1.23
CA PHE A 389 7.23 23.34 0.62
C PHE A 389 6.77 23.68 -0.80
N ALA A 390 6.33 22.69 -1.60
CA ALA A 390 5.70 22.97 -2.89
C ALA A 390 4.41 23.78 -2.73
N PHE A 391 3.60 23.48 -1.71
CA PHE A 391 2.38 24.23 -1.43
C PHE A 391 2.68 25.62 -0.84
N CYS A 392 3.77 25.77 -0.07
CA CYS A 392 4.29 27.11 0.26
C CYS A 392 4.59 27.93 -0.97
N HIS A 393 5.13 27.34 -2.02
CA HIS A 393 5.34 28.03 -3.29
C HIS A 393 4.02 28.40 -3.98
N TYR A 394 3.11 27.44 -4.17
CA TYR A 394 1.91 27.66 -4.98
C TYR A 394 0.81 28.45 -4.27
N LEU A 395 0.56 28.15 -2.99
CA LEU A 395 -0.45 28.86 -2.20
C LEU A 395 0.19 30.10 -1.58
N TYR A 396 1.12 29.92 -0.65
CA TYR A 396 1.42 30.98 0.33
C TYR A 396 2.36 32.08 -0.18
N ALA A 397 3.33 31.78 -1.06
CA ALA A 397 4.35 32.74 -1.49
C ALA A 397 3.80 33.91 -2.34
N TYR A 398 2.66 33.73 -2.98
CA TYR A 398 2.02 34.76 -3.82
C TYR A 398 0.67 35.22 -3.27
N GLY A 399 0.33 34.74 -2.08
CA GLY A 399 -0.93 35.03 -1.41
C GLY A 399 -2.14 34.44 -2.12
N TYR A 400 -3.31 34.90 -1.68
CA TYR A 400 -4.58 34.29 -2.01
C TYR A 400 -4.95 34.33 -3.51
N ASN A 401 -4.45 35.32 -4.26
CA ASN A 401 -4.69 35.47 -5.69
C ASN A 401 -3.63 34.74 -6.55
N THR A 402 -3.33 33.49 -6.20
CA THR A 402 -2.39 32.61 -6.92
C THR A 402 -2.54 32.67 -8.46
N PRO A 403 -3.74 32.59 -9.06
CA PRO A 403 -3.87 32.51 -10.52
C PRO A 403 -3.34 33.74 -11.26
N LYS A 404 -3.26 34.91 -10.61
CA LYS A 404 -2.69 36.12 -11.21
C LYS A 404 -1.19 35.99 -11.50
N TYR A 405 -0.48 35.18 -10.70
CA TYR A 405 0.98 35.07 -10.73
C TYR A 405 1.49 33.85 -11.51
N PHE A 406 0.63 32.88 -11.78
CA PHE A 406 0.98 31.66 -12.51
C PHE A 406 0.21 31.61 -13.81
N TYR A 407 0.92 31.52 -14.92
CA TYR A 407 0.30 31.41 -16.24
C TYR A 407 1.15 30.54 -17.15
N LYS A 408 0.49 29.86 -18.08
CA LYS A 408 1.18 29.04 -19.07
C LYS A 408 1.61 29.91 -20.25
N LEU A 409 2.72 29.51 -20.85
CA LEU A 409 3.28 30.10 -22.05
C LEU A 409 3.03 29.14 -23.20
N LYS A 410 2.22 29.56 -24.18
CA LYS A 410 1.94 28.78 -25.39
C LYS A 410 2.74 29.34 -26.55
N LEU A 411 3.54 28.49 -27.20
CA LEU A 411 4.31 28.90 -28.38
C LEU A 411 3.35 29.21 -29.53
N ILE A 412 3.38 30.43 -30.06
CA ILE A 412 2.68 30.77 -31.29
C ILE A 412 3.61 30.42 -32.45
N ASN A 413 3.38 29.27 -33.10
CA ASN A 413 3.95 29.04 -34.41
C ASN A 413 3.25 29.98 -35.40
N LYS A 414 3.78 31.19 -35.60
CA LYS A 414 3.43 32.01 -36.76
C LYS A 414 3.86 31.23 -38.00
N SER A 415 2.91 30.50 -38.58
CA SER A 415 3.06 29.94 -39.92
C SER A 415 3.41 31.10 -40.84
N SER A 416 4.59 31.02 -41.45
CA SER A 416 5.09 31.98 -42.42
C SER A 416 4.26 31.90 -43.70
N ASN A 417 3.01 32.41 -43.65
CA ASN A 417 2.30 32.87 -44.84
C ASN A 417 2.75 34.30 -45.12
N ASN A 418 3.97 34.44 -45.65
CA ASN A 418 4.41 35.61 -46.40
C ASN A 418 5.31 35.10 -47.53
N ASN A 419 4.67 34.45 -48.51
CA ASN A 419 5.12 34.63 -49.88
C ASN A 419 4.64 36.01 -50.29
N GLU A 420 5.57 36.97 -50.34
CA GLU A 420 5.76 37.80 -51.51
C GLU A 420 6.96 38.75 -51.30
N ASN A 421 7.88 38.67 -52.26
CA ASN A 421 8.93 39.62 -52.61
C ASN A 421 10.21 39.69 -51.77
N GLY A 422 11.16 38.85 -52.20
CA GLY A 422 12.55 39.18 -52.52
C GLY A 422 13.26 40.32 -51.77
N GLY A 423 14.33 39.97 -51.05
CA GLY A 423 15.37 40.93 -50.67
C GLY A 423 16.23 40.53 -49.49
N ALA A 424 17.46 40.10 -49.78
CA ALA A 424 18.69 40.23 -49.01
C ALA A 424 18.74 39.83 -47.51
N ASN A 425 19.55 38.79 -47.26
CA ASN A 425 20.43 38.54 -46.11
C ASN A 425 20.29 39.47 -44.90
N ASN A 426 19.47 39.07 -43.94
CA ASN A 426 19.69 39.40 -42.54
C ASN A 426 19.34 38.18 -41.69
N THR A 427 20.29 37.77 -40.86
CA THR A 427 20.19 36.71 -39.85
C THR A 427 19.16 37.12 -38.80
N LYS A 428 17.87 36.99 -39.14
CA LYS A 428 16.75 37.25 -38.22
C LYS A 428 16.76 36.17 -37.15
N GLU A 429 17.18 36.55 -35.95
CA GLU A 429 16.79 35.88 -34.71
C GLU A 429 15.26 35.66 -34.76
N LYS A 430 14.84 34.40 -34.86
CA LYS A 430 13.44 34.02 -34.69
C LYS A 430 13.08 34.30 -33.23
N SER A 431 12.52 35.47 -32.95
CA SER A 431 11.89 35.75 -31.67
C SER A 431 10.63 34.89 -31.58
N GLU A 432 10.69 33.81 -30.80
CA GLU A 432 9.53 32.99 -30.47
C GLU A 432 8.51 33.84 -29.69
N GLU A 433 7.33 34.03 -30.26
CA GLU A 433 6.24 34.79 -29.64
C GLU A 433 5.39 33.82 -28.79
N PHE A 434 5.23 34.13 -27.50
CA PHE A 434 4.48 33.30 -26.55
C PHE A 434 3.14 33.96 -26.19
N GLU A 435 2.05 33.21 -26.31
CA GLU A 435 0.74 33.61 -25.82
C GLU A 435 0.60 33.25 -24.34
N ARG A 436 0.02 34.15 -23.55
CA ARG A 436 -0.32 33.90 -22.15
C ARG A 436 -1.66 33.15 -22.09
N GLU A 437 -1.63 31.91 -21.64
CA GLU A 437 -2.86 31.18 -21.31
C GLU A 437 -3.29 31.53 -19.89
N GLU A 438 -4.45 32.19 -19.77
CA GLU A 438 -5.00 32.68 -18.52
C GLU A 438 -5.74 31.61 -17.72
N TYR A 439 -6.03 31.93 -16.46
CA TYR A 439 -6.81 31.06 -15.58
C TYR A 439 -8.25 30.91 -16.11
N PRO A 440 -8.77 29.68 -16.23
CA PRO A 440 -10.09 29.44 -16.84
C PRO A 440 -11.24 29.78 -15.87
N GLU A 441 -11.52 31.07 -15.68
CA GLU A 441 -12.51 31.57 -14.71
C GLU A 441 -13.90 30.97 -14.91
N ASN A 442 -14.30 30.72 -16.16
CA ASN A 442 -15.66 30.30 -16.50
C ASN A 442 -15.90 28.78 -16.49
N SER A 443 -14.88 27.95 -16.23
CA SER A 443 -15.02 26.48 -16.30
C SER A 443 -14.46 25.79 -15.07
N TRP A 444 -15.33 25.13 -14.27
CA TRP A 444 -14.90 24.32 -13.13
C TRP A 444 -13.84 23.29 -13.52
N TRP A 445 -14.11 22.49 -14.57
CA TRP A 445 -13.17 21.49 -15.06
C TRP A 445 -11.90 22.12 -15.62
N GLY A 446 -11.99 23.30 -16.23
CA GLY A 446 -10.83 24.09 -16.62
C GLY A 446 -9.94 24.41 -15.41
N ARG A 447 -10.53 24.89 -14.31
CA ARG A 447 -9.79 25.25 -13.08
C ARG A 447 -9.16 24.03 -12.41
N VAL A 448 -9.86 22.90 -12.40
CA VAL A 448 -9.31 21.62 -11.92
C VAL A 448 -8.11 21.18 -12.74
N LYS A 449 -8.23 21.17 -14.08
CA LYS A 449 -7.12 20.82 -14.98
C LYS A 449 -5.93 21.79 -14.83
N TRP A 450 -6.19 23.09 -14.74
CA TRP A 450 -5.17 24.10 -14.51
C TRP A 450 -4.45 23.89 -13.18
N SER A 451 -5.21 23.64 -12.11
CA SER A 451 -4.67 23.41 -10.75
C SER A 451 -3.83 22.15 -10.67
N LEU A 452 -4.32 21.04 -11.23
CA LEU A 452 -3.58 19.79 -11.32
C LEU A 452 -2.30 19.98 -12.15
N SER A 453 -2.38 20.75 -13.25
CA SER A 453 -1.21 21.10 -14.07
C SER A 453 -0.19 21.95 -13.32
N LEU A 454 -0.62 22.87 -12.46
CA LEU A 454 0.28 23.69 -11.67
C LEU A 454 0.98 22.86 -10.59
N VAL A 455 0.21 22.09 -9.81
CA VAL A 455 0.72 21.27 -8.69
C VAL A 455 1.69 20.18 -9.17
N THR A 456 1.51 19.67 -10.39
CA THR A 456 2.41 18.67 -10.99
C THR A 456 3.59 19.29 -11.77
N ALA A 457 3.56 20.60 -12.06
CA ALA A 457 4.63 21.30 -12.75
C ALA A 457 5.74 21.78 -11.80
N LEU A 458 6.40 20.83 -11.13
CA LEU A 458 7.46 21.14 -10.14
C LEU A 458 8.63 21.94 -10.73
N ARG A 459 8.94 21.73 -12.02
CA ARG A 459 9.96 22.46 -12.79
C ARG A 459 9.44 23.68 -13.55
N GLY A 460 8.12 23.88 -13.53
CA GLY A 460 7.44 24.94 -14.27
C GLY A 460 7.56 24.82 -15.79
N ILE A 461 7.68 23.62 -16.37
CA ILE A 461 7.81 23.48 -17.83
C ILE A 461 6.57 24.06 -18.52
N GLY A 462 6.76 25.00 -19.45
CA GLY A 462 5.67 25.72 -20.09
C GLY A 462 4.94 26.74 -19.19
N TRP A 463 5.48 27.06 -18.02
CA TRP A 463 4.96 28.09 -17.12
C TRP A 463 5.93 29.27 -17.00
N ASN A 464 5.41 30.44 -16.61
CA ASN A 464 6.21 31.65 -16.36
C ASN A 464 7.27 31.52 -15.25
N PHE A 465 7.23 30.45 -14.45
CA PHE A 465 8.20 30.17 -13.39
C PHE A 465 9.16 29.03 -13.74
N GLN A 466 9.24 28.63 -15.01
CA GLN A 466 10.17 27.60 -15.48
C GLN A 466 11.58 27.85 -14.96
N ILE A 467 12.22 26.81 -14.44
CA ILE A 467 13.60 26.93 -13.98
C ILE A 467 14.53 27.22 -15.17
N SER A 468 15.50 28.12 -14.98
CA SER A 468 16.46 28.48 -16.03
C SER A 468 17.52 27.40 -16.27
N SER A 469 17.73 26.51 -15.30
CA SER A 469 18.76 25.46 -15.30
C SER A 469 18.25 24.12 -15.86
N LEU A 470 17.37 24.15 -16.86
CA LEU A 470 16.92 22.90 -17.48
C LEU A 470 18.07 22.22 -18.21
N PRO A 471 18.28 20.91 -17.99
CA PRO A 471 19.21 20.14 -18.79
C PRO A 471 18.84 20.21 -20.28
N GLU A 472 19.84 20.45 -21.13
CA GLU A 472 19.66 20.43 -22.57
C GLU A 472 19.06 19.06 -22.97
N THR A 473 17.86 19.10 -23.54
CA THR A 473 17.12 17.90 -23.90
C THR A 473 16.89 17.86 -25.40
N LYS A 474 17.47 16.87 -26.06
CA LYS A 474 17.11 16.52 -27.44
C LYS A 474 15.82 15.73 -27.43
N PHE A 475 14.76 16.31 -27.97
CA PHE A 475 13.45 15.68 -28.03
C PHE A 475 13.37 14.73 -29.24
N PRO A 476 12.79 13.53 -29.07
CA PRO A 476 12.52 12.61 -30.17
C PRO A 476 11.60 13.23 -31.23
N SER A 477 11.83 12.89 -32.50
CA SER A 477 11.05 13.40 -33.63
C SER A 477 9.61 12.87 -33.68
N SER A 478 9.30 11.77 -32.99
CA SER A 478 7.96 11.17 -32.96
C SER A 478 7.62 10.59 -31.59
N LYS A 479 6.32 10.43 -31.32
CA LYS A 479 5.79 9.80 -30.09
C LYS A 479 6.29 8.36 -29.94
N GLY A 480 6.27 7.57 -31.01
CA GLY A 480 6.78 6.20 -31.01
C GLY A 480 8.28 6.12 -30.66
N ALA A 481 9.09 7.02 -31.22
CA ALA A 481 10.50 7.12 -30.86
C ALA A 481 10.70 7.52 -29.39
N CYS A 482 9.86 8.44 -28.89
CA CYS A 482 9.86 8.87 -27.49
C CYS A 482 9.52 7.72 -26.53
N ILE A 483 8.47 6.96 -26.81
CA ILE A 483 8.07 5.81 -26.00
C ILE A 483 9.16 4.74 -26.02
N ARG A 484 9.71 4.41 -27.20
CA ARG A 484 10.81 3.44 -27.33
C ARG A 484 12.05 3.85 -26.52
N GLN A 485 12.47 5.11 -26.64
CA GLN A 485 13.61 5.63 -25.86
C GLN A 485 13.32 5.60 -24.35
N THR A 486 12.08 5.92 -23.95
CA THR A 486 11.67 5.89 -22.54
C THR A 486 11.64 4.46 -22.01
N ALA A 487 11.20 3.47 -22.80
CA ALA A 487 11.25 2.06 -22.43
C ALA A 487 12.69 1.55 -22.24
N VAL A 488 13.62 1.91 -23.14
CA VAL A 488 15.05 1.61 -22.96
C VAL A 488 15.59 2.26 -21.68
N THR A 489 15.20 3.51 -21.41
CA THR A 489 15.60 4.22 -20.19
C THR A 489 15.10 3.50 -18.93
N ILE A 490 13.87 2.99 -18.94
CA ILE A 490 13.30 2.20 -17.84
C ILE A 490 14.13 0.92 -17.61
N ILE A 491 14.44 0.18 -18.68
CA ILE A 491 15.25 -1.05 -18.57
C ILE A 491 16.62 -0.73 -17.99
N LEU A 492 17.32 0.28 -18.53
CA LEU A 492 18.64 0.69 -18.05
C LEU A 492 18.60 1.14 -16.58
N ALA A 493 17.56 1.86 -16.16
CA ALA A 493 17.41 2.29 -14.78
C ALA A 493 17.17 1.10 -13.82
N HIS A 494 16.37 0.09 -14.21
CA HIS A 494 16.20 -1.13 -13.41
C HIS A 494 17.49 -1.94 -13.32
N VAL A 495 18.17 -2.14 -14.45
CA VAL A 495 19.46 -2.84 -14.48
C VAL A 495 20.46 -2.12 -13.58
N SER A 496 20.56 -0.79 -13.70
CA SER A 496 21.47 0.00 -12.86
C SER A 496 21.13 -0.12 -11.37
N TRP A 497 19.84 -0.04 -11.03
CA TRP A 497 19.37 -0.23 -9.65
C TRP A 497 19.74 -1.62 -9.11
N PHE A 498 19.41 -2.68 -9.85
CA PHE A 498 19.66 -4.06 -9.46
C PHE A 498 21.16 -4.34 -9.33
N THR A 499 21.96 -3.93 -10.31
CA THR A 499 23.41 -4.09 -10.30
C THR A 499 24.05 -3.35 -9.12
N ALA A 500 23.63 -2.13 -8.80
CA ALA A 500 24.13 -1.40 -7.63
C ALA A 500 23.83 -2.16 -6.32
N GLY A 501 22.61 -2.71 -6.20
CA GLY A 501 22.23 -3.55 -5.05
C GLY A 501 23.04 -4.84 -4.97
N ALA A 502 23.22 -5.55 -6.09
CA ALA A 502 24.00 -6.78 -6.15
C ALA A 502 25.48 -6.57 -5.81
N ILE A 503 26.08 -5.45 -6.27
CA ILE A 503 27.46 -5.07 -5.91
C ILE A 503 27.57 -4.82 -4.41
N CYS A 504 26.64 -4.05 -3.82
CA CYS A 504 26.64 -3.79 -2.38
C CYS A 504 26.46 -5.09 -1.57
N GLY A 505 25.55 -5.97 -1.99
CA GLY A 505 25.34 -7.27 -1.34
C GLY A 505 26.55 -8.19 -1.44
N PHE A 506 27.21 -8.22 -2.60
CA PHE A 506 28.46 -8.96 -2.79
C PHE A 506 29.57 -8.45 -1.87
N ILE A 507 29.76 -7.13 -1.79
CA ILE A 507 30.77 -6.52 -0.94
C ILE A 507 30.46 -6.74 0.54
N ALA A 508 29.19 -6.62 0.94
CA ALA A 508 28.78 -6.89 2.31
C ALA A 508 29.07 -8.34 2.70
N ARG A 509 28.76 -9.31 1.84
CA ARG A 509 29.11 -10.72 2.05
C ARG A 509 30.63 -10.92 2.13
N LEU A 510 31.36 -10.29 1.21
CA LEU A 510 32.82 -10.35 1.15
C LEU A 510 33.48 -9.86 2.44
N LEU A 511 32.93 -8.84 3.08
CA LEU A 511 33.47 -8.27 4.32
C LEU A 511 33.03 -9.02 5.58
N ARG A 512 31.98 -9.84 5.53
CA ARG A 512 31.41 -10.52 6.72
C ARG A 512 31.79 -11.98 6.85
N ASP A 513 31.84 -12.69 5.74
CA ASP A 513 32.00 -14.14 5.72
C ASP A 513 33.50 -14.46 5.55
N PRO A 514 34.21 -14.93 6.60
CA PRO A 514 35.64 -15.19 6.52
C PRO A 514 35.98 -16.27 5.50
N GLU A 515 35.08 -17.26 5.31
CA GLU A 515 35.27 -18.32 4.34
C GLU A 515 35.17 -17.77 2.92
N PHE A 516 34.18 -16.91 2.66
CA PHE A 516 34.04 -16.22 1.37
C PHE A 516 35.18 -15.23 1.13
N ALA A 517 35.58 -14.48 2.15
CA ALA A 517 36.73 -13.56 2.10
C ALA A 517 38.02 -14.31 1.75
N GLY A 518 38.23 -15.51 2.30
CA GLY A 518 39.37 -16.37 1.99
C GLY A 518 39.47 -16.74 0.51
N ARG A 519 38.34 -16.91 -0.19
CA ARG A 519 38.30 -17.18 -1.64
C ARG A 519 38.61 -15.94 -2.50
N TYR A 520 38.47 -14.75 -1.95
CA TYR A 520 38.61 -13.46 -2.65
C TYR A 520 39.50 -12.47 -1.88
N SER A 521 40.65 -12.93 -1.39
CA SER A 521 41.52 -12.17 -0.47
C SER A 521 41.94 -10.79 -1.00
N LEU A 522 42.24 -10.66 -2.30
CA LEU A 522 42.57 -9.38 -2.93
C LEU A 522 41.40 -8.39 -2.88
N LEU A 523 40.20 -8.85 -3.23
CA LEU A 523 38.99 -8.02 -3.18
C LEU A 523 38.64 -7.67 -1.74
N HIS A 524 38.79 -8.63 -0.80
CA HIS A 524 38.59 -8.37 0.62
C HIS A 524 39.54 -7.28 1.13
N SER A 525 40.82 -7.31 0.74
CA SER A 525 41.78 -6.25 1.08
C SER A 525 41.39 -4.89 0.48
N LEU A 526 41.01 -4.86 -0.81
CA LEU A 526 40.58 -3.64 -1.50
C LEU A 526 39.33 -3.03 -0.85
N PHE A 527 38.29 -3.83 -0.65
CA PHE A 527 37.02 -3.39 -0.05
C PHE A 527 37.10 -3.26 1.46
N GLY A 528 38.15 -3.76 2.11
CA GLY A 528 38.46 -3.46 3.51
C GLY A 528 38.91 -2.01 3.72
N ASN A 529 39.31 -1.31 2.64
CA ASN A 529 39.68 0.10 2.70
C ASN A 529 38.43 1.00 2.86
N MET A 530 38.43 1.84 3.90
CA MET A 530 37.32 2.74 4.22
C MET A 530 36.94 3.69 3.06
N LEU A 531 37.91 4.25 2.34
CA LEU A 531 37.63 5.16 1.22
C LEU A 531 36.96 4.44 0.07
N VAL A 532 37.35 3.18 -0.19
CA VAL A 532 36.71 2.36 -1.23
C VAL A 532 35.27 2.03 -0.83
N GLN A 533 35.02 1.67 0.44
CA GLN A 533 33.66 1.45 0.93
C GLN A 533 32.81 2.71 0.79
N MET A 534 33.33 3.86 1.22
CA MET A 534 32.66 5.16 1.07
C MET A 534 32.33 5.46 -0.40
N ALA A 535 33.25 5.17 -1.32
CA ALA A 535 33.04 5.37 -2.75
C ALA A 535 31.94 4.46 -3.31
N VAL A 536 31.94 3.18 -2.94
CA VAL A 536 30.91 2.21 -3.32
C VAL A 536 29.55 2.63 -2.79
N VAL A 537 29.45 2.95 -1.50
CA VAL A 537 28.18 3.35 -0.86
C VAL A 537 27.64 4.62 -1.51
N SER A 538 28.50 5.61 -1.75
CA SER A 538 28.11 6.87 -2.42
C SER A 538 27.64 6.62 -3.86
N GLY A 539 28.38 5.80 -4.61
CA GLY A 539 28.03 5.44 -5.99
C GLY A 539 26.71 4.69 -6.07
N ALA A 540 26.52 3.66 -5.24
CA ALA A 540 25.29 2.89 -5.19
C ALA A 540 24.09 3.74 -4.75
N TRP A 541 24.27 4.61 -3.75
CA TRP A 541 23.26 5.57 -3.33
C TRP A 541 22.88 6.53 -4.46
N GLY A 542 23.86 7.09 -5.17
CA GLY A 542 23.64 8.00 -6.29
C GLY A 542 22.88 7.31 -7.43
N ILE A 543 23.32 6.12 -7.83
CA ILE A 543 22.67 5.31 -8.87
C ILE A 543 21.22 5.00 -8.49
N ARG A 544 20.98 4.56 -7.26
CA ARG A 544 19.64 4.20 -6.77
C ARG A 544 18.68 5.40 -6.81
N ASN A 545 19.13 6.56 -6.33
CA ASN A 545 18.31 7.78 -6.34
C ASN A 545 18.04 8.29 -7.76
N ILE A 546 19.05 8.29 -8.64
CA ILE A 546 18.87 8.65 -10.05
C ILE A 546 17.88 7.69 -10.72
N ALA A 547 18.08 6.39 -10.55
CA ALA A 547 17.19 5.36 -11.10
C ALA A 547 15.76 5.54 -10.58
N PHE A 548 15.57 5.76 -9.28
CA PHE A 548 14.24 6.03 -8.70
C PHE A 548 13.50 7.16 -9.41
N THR A 549 14.13 8.33 -9.48
CA THR A 549 13.53 9.54 -10.05
C THR A 549 13.31 9.40 -11.55
N VAL A 550 14.25 8.76 -12.27
CA VAL A 550 14.14 8.48 -13.70
C VAL A 550 12.99 7.52 -13.98
N LEU A 551 12.84 6.45 -13.18
CA LEU A 551 11.76 5.49 -13.32
C LEU A 551 10.41 6.13 -13.12
N LEU A 552 10.21 6.85 -12.01
CA LEU A 552 8.96 7.55 -11.74
C LEU A 552 8.59 8.49 -12.89
N SER A 553 9.55 9.32 -13.33
CA SER A 553 9.31 10.23 -14.46
C SER A 553 9.04 9.50 -15.77
N SER A 554 9.70 8.36 -16.02
CA SER A 554 9.57 7.61 -17.27
C SER A 554 8.24 6.87 -17.36
N TYR A 555 7.75 6.31 -16.26
CA TYR A 555 6.43 5.70 -16.21
C TYR A 555 5.32 6.72 -16.46
N LEU A 556 5.37 7.85 -15.76
CA LEU A 556 4.42 8.93 -15.99
C LEU A 556 4.50 9.44 -17.44
N LYS A 557 5.71 9.59 -17.98
CA LYS A 557 5.91 9.98 -19.38
C LYS A 557 5.25 9.00 -20.36
N ILE A 558 5.41 7.69 -20.18
CA ILE A 558 4.76 6.68 -21.04
C ILE A 558 3.23 6.80 -20.94
N ILE A 559 2.69 6.93 -19.72
CA ILE A 559 1.25 7.04 -19.50
C ILE A 559 0.70 8.29 -20.17
N PHE A 560 1.27 9.47 -19.87
CA PHE A 560 0.72 10.74 -20.35
C PHE A 560 0.96 10.98 -21.84
N VAL A 561 2.16 10.69 -22.35
CA VAL A 561 2.49 10.83 -23.78
C VAL A 561 1.80 9.73 -24.61
N GLY A 562 1.76 8.50 -24.09
CA GLY A 562 1.18 7.36 -24.80
C GLY A 562 -0.34 7.38 -24.87
N LEU A 563 -1.03 7.80 -23.80
CA LEU A 563 -2.49 7.92 -23.77
C LEU A 563 -3.00 9.28 -24.29
N GLU A 564 -2.09 10.17 -24.70
CA GLU A 564 -2.42 11.52 -25.17
C GLU A 564 -3.34 12.28 -24.20
N VAL A 565 -3.08 12.15 -22.89
CA VAL A 565 -3.93 12.76 -21.86
C VAL A 565 -3.96 14.28 -22.10
N GLY A 566 -5.17 14.77 -22.45
CA GLY A 566 -5.38 16.11 -22.98
C GLY A 566 -4.80 17.23 -22.11
N GLY A 567 -4.19 18.21 -22.78
CA GLY A 567 -3.40 19.28 -22.17
C GLY A 567 -1.91 19.15 -22.52
N GLY A 568 -1.05 19.88 -21.81
CA GLY A 568 0.40 19.85 -22.05
C GLY A 568 1.07 18.52 -21.73
N TRP A 569 0.54 17.70 -20.80
CA TRP A 569 1.23 16.48 -20.35
C TRP A 569 1.44 15.42 -21.43
N GLY A 570 0.61 15.39 -22.47
CA GLY A 570 0.81 14.52 -23.63
C GLY A 570 1.93 14.96 -24.57
N ASP A 571 2.43 16.20 -24.43
CA ASP A 571 3.50 16.73 -25.26
C ASP A 571 4.87 16.27 -24.76
N ILE A 572 5.67 15.75 -25.68
CA ILE A 572 7.05 15.29 -25.47
C ILE A 572 7.90 16.40 -24.84
N GLN A 573 7.67 17.66 -25.23
CA GLN A 573 8.43 18.82 -24.76
C GLN A 573 8.23 19.11 -23.27
N GLN A 574 7.14 18.63 -22.67
CA GLN A 574 6.89 18.76 -21.23
C GLN A 574 7.69 17.79 -20.36
N TRP A 575 8.44 16.87 -20.98
CA TRP A 575 9.22 15.85 -20.30
C TRP A 575 10.74 15.99 -20.55
N PRO A 576 11.36 17.16 -20.25
CA PRO A 576 12.80 17.31 -20.37
C PRO A 576 13.52 16.42 -19.35
N ARG A 577 14.81 16.15 -19.60
CA ARG A 577 15.64 15.30 -18.72
C ARG A 577 15.63 15.82 -17.28
N MET A 578 15.56 14.90 -16.33
CA MET A 578 15.49 15.21 -14.89
C MET A 578 16.86 15.55 -14.30
N PHE A 579 17.90 14.98 -14.90
CA PHE A 579 19.29 15.16 -14.51
C PHE A 579 20.09 15.76 -15.66
N GLY A 580 21.13 16.52 -15.31
CA GLY A 580 22.11 17.06 -16.25
C GLY A 580 23.12 16.01 -16.71
N TYR A 581 24.12 16.48 -17.43
CA TYR A 581 25.20 15.66 -17.97
C TYR A 581 26.28 15.42 -16.93
N PHE A 582 26.94 14.25 -16.97
CA PHE A 582 28.04 13.93 -16.06
C PHE A 582 29.22 14.88 -16.25
N GLU A 583 29.42 15.38 -17.48
CA GLU A 583 30.43 16.34 -17.84
C GLU A 583 30.28 17.68 -17.12
N ASP A 584 29.13 17.94 -16.49
CA ASP A 584 28.87 19.12 -15.66
C ASP A 584 29.16 18.90 -14.15
N CYS A 585 29.61 17.71 -13.73
CA CYS A 585 29.93 17.38 -12.33
C CYS A 585 31.31 17.87 -11.84
N TRP A 586 31.90 18.89 -12.48
CA TRP A 586 33.26 19.36 -12.18
C TRP A 586 33.37 20.33 -10.99
N SER A 587 32.24 20.70 -10.38
CA SER A 587 32.16 21.49 -9.14
C SER A 587 30.92 21.10 -8.34
N VAL A 588 30.96 21.28 -7.02
CA VAL A 588 29.80 21.03 -6.15
C VAL A 588 28.65 21.96 -6.53
N LYS A 589 28.97 23.23 -6.84
CA LYS A 589 27.99 24.18 -7.37
C LYS A 589 27.32 23.68 -8.66
N SER A 590 28.08 23.09 -9.59
CA SER A 590 27.52 22.62 -10.86
C SER A 590 26.71 21.34 -10.69
N VAL A 591 27.10 20.45 -9.77
CA VAL A 591 26.30 19.26 -9.43
C VAL A 591 24.90 19.69 -8.98
N TRP A 592 24.78 20.53 -7.96
CA TRP A 592 23.48 21.01 -7.48
C TRP A 592 22.80 21.99 -8.47
N GLY A 593 23.61 22.77 -9.18
CA GLY A 593 23.17 23.81 -10.10
C GLY A 593 22.58 23.32 -11.42
N LYS A 594 23.05 22.18 -11.91
CA LYS A 594 22.80 21.71 -13.29
C LYS A 594 22.49 20.22 -13.39
N VAL A 595 23.08 19.40 -12.52
CA VAL A 595 23.05 17.94 -12.69
C VAL A 595 21.99 17.28 -11.83
N TRP A 596 22.01 17.54 -10.54
CA TRP A 596 21.25 16.77 -9.55
C TRP A 596 19.82 17.29 -9.39
N HIS A 597 18.85 16.38 -9.47
CA HIS A 597 17.47 16.51 -8.95
C HIS A 597 16.82 17.90 -9.17
N GLN A 598 16.74 18.35 -10.42
CA GLN A 598 16.25 19.70 -10.75
C GLN A 598 14.75 19.92 -10.48
N SER A 599 14.00 18.87 -10.12
CA SER A 599 12.54 18.90 -9.95
C SER A 599 12.04 19.79 -8.83
N ILE A 600 12.73 19.79 -7.69
CA ILE A 600 12.27 20.51 -6.49
C ILE A 600 12.90 21.90 -6.36
N ARG A 601 13.74 22.29 -7.31
CA ARG A 601 14.58 23.50 -7.23
C ARG A 601 13.76 24.75 -6.96
N LYS A 602 12.64 24.93 -7.66
CA LYS A 602 11.82 26.14 -7.47
C LYS A 602 11.13 26.15 -6.11
N CYS A 603 10.66 25.00 -5.64
CA CYS A 603 9.99 24.84 -4.35
C CYS A 603 10.92 25.20 -3.18
N ILE A 604 12.21 24.88 -3.28
CA ILE A 604 13.20 25.22 -2.25
C ILE A 604 13.74 26.65 -2.34
N GLN A 605 13.67 27.29 -3.52
CA GLN A 605 14.20 28.64 -3.72
C GLN A 605 13.20 29.75 -3.34
N VAL A 606 11.91 29.55 -3.64
CA VAL A 606 10.92 30.63 -3.55
C VAL A 606 10.74 31.20 -2.14
N PRO A 607 10.69 30.38 -1.05
CA PRO A 607 10.58 30.95 0.29
C PRO A 607 11.76 31.87 0.61
N GLY A 608 12.99 31.46 0.26
CA GLY A 608 14.19 32.27 0.40
C GLY A 608 14.15 33.54 -0.44
N ASP A 609 13.71 33.46 -1.70
CA ASP A 609 13.54 34.64 -2.58
C ASP A 609 12.58 35.67 -1.99
N LYS A 610 11.48 35.23 -1.38
CA LYS A 610 10.47 36.12 -0.78
C LYS A 610 11.01 36.81 0.46
N ILE A 611 11.68 36.08 1.35
CA ILE A 611 12.32 36.65 2.53
C ILE A 611 13.43 37.62 2.11
N ALA A 612 14.25 37.24 1.12
CA ALA A 612 15.30 38.10 0.60
C ALA A 612 14.73 39.38 -0.02
N ASN A 613 13.59 39.31 -0.73
CA ASN A 613 12.92 40.49 -1.25
C ASN A 613 12.39 41.42 -0.15
N MET A 614 11.94 40.86 0.96
CA MET A 614 11.47 41.63 2.11
C MET A 614 12.62 42.30 2.87
N VAL A 615 13.76 41.61 3.02
CA VAL A 615 14.91 42.08 3.81
C VAL A 615 15.84 42.99 3.00
N PHE A 616 16.14 42.61 1.76
CA PHE A 616 17.13 43.30 0.93
C PHE A 616 16.50 44.12 -0.21
N GLY A 617 15.20 44.04 -0.45
CA GLY A 617 14.51 44.69 -1.56
C GLY A 617 14.34 43.82 -2.81
N THR A 618 13.51 44.28 -3.75
CA THR A 618 13.05 43.52 -4.92
C THR A 618 13.92 43.65 -6.16
N ASP A 619 14.76 44.69 -6.25
CA ASP A 619 15.68 44.89 -7.38
C ASP A 619 17.13 44.64 -6.95
N PRO A 620 17.63 43.39 -7.08
CA PRO A 620 18.98 43.04 -6.64
C PRO A 620 20.08 43.80 -7.41
N LYS A 621 19.82 44.27 -8.64
CA LYS A 621 20.84 44.96 -9.45
C LYS A 621 21.12 46.38 -8.96
N ARG A 622 20.17 46.98 -8.23
CA ARG A 622 20.32 48.33 -7.63
C ARG A 622 21.00 48.31 -6.26
N LEU A 623 21.21 47.13 -5.68
CA LEU A 623 21.82 47.02 -4.35
C LEU A 623 23.33 47.25 -4.41
N PRO A 624 23.95 47.84 -3.37
CA PRO A 624 25.40 47.86 -3.23
C PRO A 624 26.00 46.45 -3.30
N TYR A 625 27.18 46.31 -3.89
CA TYR A 625 27.84 45.02 -4.10
C TYR A 625 27.95 44.13 -2.83
N PRO A 626 28.31 44.66 -1.64
CA PRO A 626 28.33 43.84 -0.42
C PRO A 626 26.96 43.25 -0.06
N ILE A 627 25.89 44.01 -0.28
CA ILE A 627 24.51 43.56 -0.02
C ILE A 627 24.08 42.52 -1.06
N GLN A 628 24.49 42.67 -2.32
CA GLN A 628 24.26 41.62 -3.34
C GLN A 628 24.93 40.30 -2.96
N LEU A 629 26.17 40.35 -2.44
CA LEU A 629 26.88 39.18 -1.98
C LEU A 629 26.19 38.53 -0.77
N LEU A 630 25.84 39.32 0.25
CA LEU A 630 25.11 38.82 1.42
C LEU A 630 23.77 38.18 1.02
N ARG A 631 23.03 38.82 0.11
CA ARG A 631 21.79 38.27 -0.44
C ARG A 631 22.03 36.93 -1.12
N ARG A 632 23.08 36.80 -1.94
CA ARG A 632 23.42 35.54 -2.63
C ARG A 632 23.77 34.43 -1.64
N VAL A 633 24.56 34.74 -0.61
CA VAL A 633 24.88 33.80 0.48
C VAL A 633 23.61 33.38 1.21
N PHE A 634 22.75 34.33 1.57
CA PHE A 634 21.46 34.04 2.22
C PHE A 634 20.58 33.11 1.37
N LEU A 635 20.43 33.39 0.06
CA LEU A 635 19.63 32.55 -0.84
C LEU A 635 20.19 31.14 -0.97
N LEU A 636 21.52 31.00 -1.00
CA LEU A 636 22.19 29.71 -1.05
C LEU A 636 21.91 28.90 0.22
N PHE A 637 22.15 29.49 1.40
CA PHE A 637 21.84 28.84 2.68
C PHE A 637 20.35 28.53 2.82
N SER A 638 19.46 29.45 2.46
CA SER A 638 18.02 29.23 2.53
C SER A 638 17.59 28.03 1.69
N ALA A 639 18.09 27.91 0.45
CA ALA A 639 17.74 26.81 -0.43
C ALA A 639 18.22 25.46 0.14
N PHE A 640 19.46 25.39 0.64
CA PHE A 640 20.00 24.18 1.25
C PHE A 640 19.38 23.86 2.61
N SER A 641 19.03 24.86 3.43
CA SER A 641 18.28 24.65 4.67
C SER A 641 16.92 24.02 4.41
N ILE A 642 16.17 24.55 3.43
CA ILE A 642 14.85 24.00 3.07
C ILE A 642 14.99 22.58 2.53
N SER A 643 15.99 22.33 1.66
CA SER A 643 16.31 20.97 1.21
C SER A 643 16.65 20.05 2.39
N GLY A 644 17.46 20.54 3.34
CA GLY A 644 17.82 19.85 4.57
C GLY A 644 16.61 19.49 5.40
N PHE A 645 15.66 20.41 5.60
CA PHE A 645 14.41 20.14 6.31
C PHE A 645 13.56 19.07 5.61
N ILE A 646 13.46 19.11 4.28
CA ILE A 646 12.70 18.13 3.49
C ILE A 646 13.24 16.71 3.70
N HIS A 647 14.56 16.54 3.75
CA HIS A 647 15.17 15.22 3.91
C HIS A 647 15.27 14.80 5.39
N ALA A 648 15.60 15.73 6.29
CA ALA A 648 15.63 15.49 7.73
C ALA A 648 14.27 15.06 8.28
N SER A 649 13.17 15.51 7.67
CA SER A 649 11.82 15.11 8.10
C SER A 649 11.60 13.60 7.97
N GLY A 650 12.13 12.93 6.95
CA GLY A 650 12.01 11.48 6.80
C GLY A 650 12.54 10.73 8.02
N SER A 651 13.75 11.09 8.47
CA SER A 651 14.33 10.53 9.70
C SER A 651 13.61 11.00 10.97
N TYR A 652 13.12 12.24 11.00
CA TYR A 652 12.35 12.78 12.12
C TYR A 652 11.05 11.98 12.35
N PHE A 653 10.30 11.68 11.28
CA PHE A 653 9.07 10.87 11.35
C PHE A 653 9.33 9.50 11.94
N ILE A 654 10.47 8.87 11.64
CA ILE A 654 10.86 7.61 12.28
C ILE A 654 11.21 7.81 13.75
N VAL A 655 12.13 8.73 14.05
CA VAL A 655 12.63 8.94 15.43
C VAL A 655 11.48 9.23 16.39
N VAL A 656 10.57 10.12 16.01
CA VAL A 656 9.42 10.47 16.85
C VAL A 656 8.33 9.39 16.78
N GLY A 657 8.12 8.73 15.63
CA GLY A 657 7.11 7.68 15.45
C GLY A 657 7.38 6.40 16.24
N THR A 658 8.65 6.02 16.40
CA THR A 658 9.08 4.77 17.06
C THR A 658 9.46 4.93 18.54
N ASN A 659 9.36 6.15 19.10
CA ASN A 659 9.98 6.49 20.39
C ASN A 659 11.45 6.08 20.46
N TYR A 660 12.17 6.22 19.34
CA TYR A 660 13.58 5.85 19.23
C TYR A 660 14.40 6.57 20.32
N THR A 661 14.97 5.79 21.23
CA THR A 661 15.85 6.30 22.28
C THR A 661 17.28 6.25 21.78
N GLN A 662 17.91 7.43 21.69
CA GLN A 662 19.30 7.51 21.29
C GLN A 662 20.23 7.18 22.44
N PRO A 663 21.42 6.62 22.15
CA PRO A 663 22.50 6.58 23.12
C PRO A 663 22.76 8.01 23.64
N PRO A 664 22.92 8.20 24.97
CA PRO A 664 23.24 9.50 25.54
C PRO A 664 24.45 10.15 24.83
N GLY A 665 24.36 11.44 24.53
CA GLY A 665 25.45 12.21 23.94
C GLY A 665 25.60 12.15 22.42
N LYS A 666 24.71 11.47 21.68
CA LYS A 666 24.69 11.50 20.21
C LYS A 666 23.55 12.39 19.69
N ASN A 667 23.84 13.14 18.62
CA ASN A 667 22.82 13.92 17.91
C ASN A 667 21.89 13.01 17.10
N PRO A 668 20.65 13.44 16.86
CA PRO A 668 19.71 12.64 16.10
C PRO A 668 20.06 12.54 14.62
N PRO A 669 19.69 11.43 13.94
CA PRO A 669 20.00 11.27 12.52
C PRO A 669 19.48 12.38 11.62
N TRP A 670 18.28 12.91 11.90
CA TRP A 670 17.74 14.07 11.19
C TRP A 670 18.64 15.32 11.29
N TYR A 671 19.42 15.46 12.36
CA TYR A 671 20.39 16.55 12.52
C TYR A 671 21.57 16.39 11.55
N TYR A 672 22.10 15.17 11.39
CA TYR A 672 23.18 14.93 10.42
C TYR A 672 22.69 15.10 8.99
N THR A 673 21.50 14.60 8.65
CA THR A 673 20.88 14.85 7.34
C THR A 673 20.76 16.35 7.07
N PHE A 674 20.34 17.15 8.05
CA PHE A 674 20.32 18.61 7.91
C PHE A 674 21.73 19.20 7.70
N LEU A 675 22.72 18.76 8.48
CA LEU A 675 24.12 19.18 8.34
C LEU A 675 24.70 18.83 6.96
N PHE A 676 24.35 17.69 6.38
CA PHE A 676 24.76 17.32 5.02
C PHE A 676 24.41 18.45 4.04
N PHE A 677 23.17 18.95 4.08
CA PHE A 677 22.73 19.99 3.15
C PHE A 677 23.37 21.36 3.45
N ILE A 678 23.48 21.75 4.71
CA ILE A 678 24.16 22.99 5.09
C ILE A 678 25.63 22.98 4.66
N SER A 679 26.31 21.83 4.77
CA SER A 679 27.70 21.69 4.34
C SER A 679 27.88 21.95 2.85
N GLN A 680 26.86 21.69 2.01
CA GLN A 680 26.92 21.98 0.58
C GLN A 680 26.99 23.50 0.31
N ALA A 681 26.20 24.29 1.04
CA ALA A 681 26.24 25.75 0.93
C ALA A 681 27.61 26.30 1.33
N LEU A 682 28.16 25.80 2.45
CA LEU A 682 29.50 26.17 2.93
C LEU A 682 30.58 25.82 1.90
N PHE A 683 30.57 24.59 1.39
CA PHE A 683 31.55 24.14 0.42
C PHE A 683 31.48 24.94 -0.89
N ILE A 684 30.27 25.26 -1.37
CA ILE A 684 30.10 26.12 -2.56
C ILE A 684 30.69 27.51 -2.34
N ILE A 685 30.57 28.09 -1.14
CA ILE A 685 31.19 29.39 -0.83
C ILE A 685 32.71 29.26 -0.84
N VAL A 686 33.26 28.23 -0.20
CA VAL A 686 34.71 27.96 -0.21
C VAL A 686 35.22 27.78 -1.64
N GLU A 687 34.50 27.01 -2.45
CA GLU A 687 34.78 26.79 -3.87
C GLU A 687 34.77 28.12 -4.65
N GLU A 688 33.76 28.97 -4.46
CA GLU A 688 33.68 30.29 -5.12
C GLU A 688 34.79 31.25 -4.69
N VAL A 689 35.10 31.30 -3.38
CA VAL A 689 36.20 32.13 -2.86
C VAL A 689 37.54 31.62 -3.39
N THR A 690 37.75 30.31 -3.44
CA THR A 690 38.98 29.71 -3.98
C THR A 690 39.17 30.08 -5.46
N PHE A 691 38.12 29.98 -6.28
CA PHE A 691 38.20 30.39 -7.67
C PHE A 691 38.46 31.88 -7.84
N TRP A 692 37.87 32.72 -6.97
CA TRP A 692 38.11 34.15 -6.98
C TRP A 692 39.55 34.50 -6.60
N VAL A 693 40.09 33.93 -5.50
CA VAL A 693 41.46 34.15 -5.04
C VAL A 693 42.49 33.69 -6.08
N LEU A 694 42.24 32.56 -6.74
CA LEU A 694 43.13 32.04 -7.78
C LEU A 694 42.94 32.74 -9.15
N GLY A 695 42.00 33.68 -9.27
CA GLY A 695 41.72 34.38 -10.53
C GLY A 695 41.19 33.49 -11.65
N VAL A 696 40.53 32.37 -11.33
CA VAL A 696 40.14 31.35 -12.31
C VAL A 696 38.65 31.44 -12.64
N PHE A 697 38.32 31.71 -13.91
CA PHE A 697 36.92 31.76 -14.38
C PHE A 697 36.23 30.39 -14.30
N ASN A 698 35.21 30.24 -13.45
CA ASN A 698 34.51 28.98 -13.21
C ASN A 698 33.25 28.80 -14.08
N THR A 699 33.27 29.23 -15.34
CA THR A 699 32.16 28.90 -16.25
C THR A 699 32.35 27.50 -16.82
N GLY A 700 31.25 26.82 -17.15
CA GLY A 700 31.31 25.48 -17.73
C GLY A 700 32.08 25.44 -19.05
N ALA A 701 31.98 26.49 -19.86
CA ALA A 701 32.74 26.61 -21.10
C ALA A 701 34.25 26.71 -20.83
N GLU A 702 34.68 27.55 -19.89
CA GLU A 702 36.09 27.71 -19.57
C GLU A 702 36.71 26.46 -18.92
N VAL A 703 35.97 25.78 -18.05
CA VAL A 703 36.45 24.55 -17.41
C VAL A 703 36.61 23.43 -18.44
N LYS A 704 35.64 23.26 -19.34
CA LYS A 704 35.67 22.19 -20.36
C LYS A 704 36.70 22.41 -21.46
N LYS A 705 37.19 23.65 -21.67
CA LYS A 705 38.32 23.91 -22.59
C LYS A 705 39.62 23.24 -22.14
N SER A 706 39.83 23.05 -20.83
CA SER A 706 41.02 22.41 -20.28
C SER A 706 40.68 21.06 -19.66
N LYS A 707 41.09 19.96 -20.32
CA LYS A 707 40.89 18.60 -19.79
C LYS A 707 41.49 18.42 -18.40
N VAL A 708 42.66 19.01 -18.13
CA VAL A 708 43.31 18.95 -16.82
C VAL A 708 42.43 19.58 -15.75
N ARG A 709 41.92 20.79 -16.03
CA ARG A 709 41.04 21.50 -15.10
C ARG A 709 39.72 20.77 -14.87
N TRP A 710 39.15 20.21 -15.94
CA TRP A 710 37.93 19.41 -15.84
C TRP A 710 38.15 18.13 -15.02
N ILE A 711 39.24 17.38 -15.25
CA ILE A 711 39.59 16.18 -14.48
C ILE A 711 39.81 16.52 -13.00
N PHE A 712 40.56 17.59 -12.71
CA PHE A 712 40.74 18.04 -11.33
C PHE A 712 39.40 18.41 -10.69
N GLY A 713 38.55 19.11 -11.44
CA GLY A 713 37.17 19.45 -11.09
C GLY A 713 36.34 18.25 -10.66
N ILE A 714 36.28 17.25 -11.53
CA ILE A 714 35.59 15.99 -11.28
C ILE A 714 36.20 15.28 -10.07
N GLY A 715 37.53 15.28 -9.94
CA GLY A 715 38.26 14.64 -8.86
C GLY A 715 37.86 15.16 -7.48
N TYR A 716 38.03 16.47 -7.21
CA TYR A 716 37.70 17.01 -5.88
C TYR A 716 36.18 16.97 -5.61
N THR A 717 35.34 17.18 -6.63
CA THR A 717 33.88 17.11 -6.47
C THR A 717 33.46 15.69 -6.10
N THR A 718 34.03 14.69 -6.75
CA THR A 718 33.80 13.28 -6.43
C THR A 718 34.28 12.95 -5.02
N LEU A 719 35.49 13.38 -4.64
CA LEU A 719 36.01 13.18 -3.28
C LEU A 719 35.12 13.81 -2.20
N TRP A 720 34.60 15.02 -2.45
CA TRP A 720 33.65 15.67 -1.55
C TRP A 720 32.41 14.80 -1.33
N PHE A 721 31.77 14.32 -2.40
CA PHE A 721 30.58 13.48 -2.29
C PHE A 721 30.85 12.07 -1.74
N ILE A 722 32.02 11.49 -2.03
CA ILE A 722 32.48 10.23 -1.43
C ILE A 722 32.57 10.36 0.08
N TRP A 723 33.00 11.51 0.59
CA TRP A 723 33.10 11.73 2.04
C TRP A 723 31.76 12.15 2.65
N CYS A 724 31.13 13.21 2.14
CA CYS A 724 29.99 13.80 2.81
C CYS A 724 28.74 12.92 2.74
N THR A 725 28.54 12.14 1.67
CA THR A 725 27.35 11.30 1.50
C THR A 725 27.30 10.16 2.52
N PRO A 726 28.34 9.32 2.70
CA PRO A 726 28.30 8.26 3.70
C PRO A 726 28.30 8.82 5.12
N VAL A 727 29.14 9.82 5.41
CA VAL A 727 29.38 10.31 6.78
C VAL A 727 28.22 11.15 7.32
N LEU A 728 27.67 12.07 6.52
CA LEU A 728 26.65 13.01 6.99
C LEU A 728 25.23 12.57 6.64
N TRP A 729 25.07 11.59 5.75
CA TRP A 729 23.75 11.18 5.26
C TRP A 729 23.50 9.68 5.40
N ALA A 730 24.20 8.83 4.65
CA ALA A 730 23.84 7.42 4.53
C ALA A 730 24.02 6.62 5.84
N ASP A 731 25.10 6.82 6.59
CA ASP A 731 25.33 6.14 7.88
C ASP A 731 24.37 6.63 8.98
N PRO A 732 24.15 7.95 9.18
CA PRO A 732 23.12 8.41 10.10
C PRO A 732 21.73 7.85 9.78
N GLU A 733 21.32 7.85 8.51
CA GLU A 733 20.01 7.33 8.11
C GLU A 733 19.90 5.82 8.24
N SER A 734 20.95 5.07 7.90
CA SER A 734 20.93 3.61 8.02
C SER A 734 20.68 3.17 9.47
N ARG A 735 21.25 3.90 10.43
CA ARG A 735 21.04 3.65 11.87
C ARG A 735 19.60 3.88 12.33
N VAL A 736 18.87 4.81 11.69
CA VAL A 736 17.45 5.06 12.00
C VAL A 736 16.60 3.88 11.58
N VAL A 737 16.92 3.28 10.43
CA VAL A 737 16.16 2.15 9.88
C VAL A 737 16.61 0.80 10.45
N GLY A 738 17.45 0.82 11.49
CA GLY A 738 17.86 -0.36 12.24
C GLY A 738 19.19 -0.99 11.81
N PHE A 739 19.93 -0.39 10.87
CA PHE A 739 21.24 -0.92 10.47
C PHE A 739 22.33 -0.54 11.47
N MET A 740 23.04 -1.53 12.02
CA MET A 740 24.19 -1.30 12.92
C MET A 740 25.52 -1.22 12.13
N PRO A 741 26.50 -0.43 12.59
CA PRO A 741 27.86 -0.44 12.04
C PRO A 741 28.53 -1.80 12.22
N LEU A 742 29.36 -2.21 11.24
CA LEU A 742 30.24 -3.36 11.36
C LEU A 742 31.17 -3.21 12.59
N GLY A 743 31.15 -4.20 13.49
CA GLY A 743 32.07 -4.29 14.64
C GLY A 743 31.49 -3.88 16.00
N MET A 744 30.21 -3.48 16.09
CA MET A 744 29.48 -3.52 17.37
C MET A 744 28.76 -4.86 17.48
N GLU A 745 28.96 -5.58 18.60
CA GLU A 745 28.35 -6.90 18.82
C GLU A 745 26.83 -6.85 18.62
N GLY A 746 26.31 -7.68 17.72
CA GLY A 746 24.92 -7.71 17.28
C GLY A 746 24.74 -7.21 15.85
N GLU A 747 25.13 -8.05 14.89
CA GLU A 747 24.64 -8.12 13.51
C GLU A 747 24.37 -6.76 12.79
N GLY A 748 25.37 -6.24 12.06
CA GLY A 748 25.25 -5.01 11.29
C GLY A 748 25.63 -5.13 9.80
N ILE A 749 24.62 -5.24 8.94
CA ILE A 749 23.98 -4.29 7.97
C ILE A 749 22.98 -5.18 7.21
#